data_AF-A0A8H5H2C4-F1
#
_entry.id   AF-A0A8H5H2C4-F1
#
_cell.length_a   1.000
_cell.length_b   1.000
_cell.length_c   1.000
_cell.angle_alpha   90.00
_cell.angle_beta   90.00
_cell.angle_gamma   90.00
#
_symmetry.space_group_name_H-M   'P 1'
#
loop_
_entity.id
_entity.type
_entity.pdbx_description
1 polymer ?
#
loop_
_entity_poly.entity_id
_entity_poly.type
_entity_poly.pdbx_seq_one_letter_code
_entity_poly.pdbx_strand_id
1 'polypeptide(L)'
;MANKTLSDSHDEILRLQGMGWMKRKAIKVATITLRVNHYKDDNGVDHIDIDQTMTGGIPGNSERRTLDWTERENNDPLFGHVVGKSRRVKNLAEDIENEFMKKNWTEDTVRLGPVHAWVKSDTPKSGTTWVGEQIWGIEEINGERRYARHVHFIGPKGEVIDARLVYDYNKASLNLRTSGSSEDPESVTQYPRTPWNIVIRVKTQVASRYPGFYEKASRFLRYWRGPRPKVDLPPGIAPKPLLDVDLHVRGHHILLPIESRFLRHTRHLTNPWLFVILVVGYIIGFAFFARAQWFLTPPESFIGCTDVFWGANIACGLDGQQCTFDIPSFDFRCPAQCSRTILQNPRTVGDQQANLVPLIVGGGDSEGTYRGDTFICAAAVQAGLISDERGGCTTVNLLGNFTDFLPFSAHGLSSIGFPTVFPLSWRFSESTSLTSCADNRDFGLAFNVLVTCIVFFLLRPKAIVKFWCLVCIGFWHITLFSQPTGPPPALDDAFETFLPLLFISYGLWRVGFRYTLPAFKNAPIESSIWYLGPFWVGVLSNLTLDKIPIDRLVASDLTKRSGAITALVIIVVVVTVLVINQVRVFRKTGWLPHYLAWYIAGGLVAMVLALLPGLTFRLHHWIIGIVLMPVTALPTRPSAVYQGFLLGLFLNGAAAFGLDSILQTPAELRQDAVLGSDLPTFLTNSTNYNSSVPFANQTILWDSLPSDWDGFLLLVDDVERYAGAALNFSLASLNASLPHFFRLALTSSVGTVGTGDFTNAAVLFPNGSWVDPVPGASF
;
A
#
# COMPACT_ATOMS: atom_id res chain seq x y z
N MET A 1 33.58 21.72 8.37
CA MET A 1 33.35 20.30 8.05
C MET A 1 34.52 19.51 8.58
N ALA A 2 34.31 18.38 9.27
CA ALA A 2 35.38 17.60 9.88
C ALA A 2 36.30 16.98 8.81
N ASN A 3 37.60 17.20 8.95
CA ASN A 3 38.64 16.64 8.09
C ASN A 3 39.22 15.38 8.73
N LYS A 4 38.74 14.22 8.30
CA LYS A 4 39.10 12.92 8.90
C LYS A 4 40.56 12.53 8.68
N THR A 5 41.19 13.02 7.62
CA THR A 5 42.59 12.73 7.31
C THR A 5 43.57 13.50 8.19
N LEU A 6 43.16 14.67 8.69
CA LEU A 6 43.98 15.52 9.55
C LEU A 6 43.59 15.43 11.04
N SER A 7 42.46 14.80 11.34
CA SER A 7 41.99 14.56 12.71
C SER A 7 42.49 13.23 13.23
N ASP A 8 42.79 13.16 14.52
CA ASP A 8 43.06 11.91 15.22
C ASP A 8 41.79 11.06 15.37
N SER A 9 41.98 9.75 15.56
CA SER A 9 40.87 8.81 15.72
C SER A 9 40.20 8.99 17.09
N HIS A 10 38.96 9.49 17.09
CA HIS A 10 38.15 9.63 18.30
C HIS A 10 37.24 8.41 18.59
N ASP A 11 37.43 7.27 17.90
CA ASP A 11 36.61 6.06 18.08
C ASP A 11 36.70 5.48 19.50
N GLU A 12 37.90 5.51 20.10
CA GLU A 12 38.14 5.00 21.43
C GLU A 12 37.52 5.89 22.52
N ILE A 13 37.58 7.22 22.33
CA ILE A 13 36.88 8.19 23.17
C ILE A 13 35.37 7.88 23.17
N LEU A 14 34.77 7.70 21.99
CA LEU A 14 33.35 7.38 21.88
C LEU A 14 33.01 6.02 22.55
N ARG A 15 33.91 5.03 22.46
CA ARG A 15 33.73 3.72 23.13
C ARG A 15 33.72 3.87 24.65
N LEU A 16 34.67 4.63 25.20
CA LEU A 16 34.79 4.87 26.65
C LEU A 16 33.65 5.74 27.21
N GLN A 17 33.01 6.56 26.36
CA GLN A 17 31.78 7.28 26.69
C GLN A 17 30.50 6.42 26.63
N GLY A 18 30.62 5.09 26.46
CA GLY A 18 29.49 4.17 26.45
C GLY A 18 28.74 4.04 25.13
N MET A 19 29.26 4.61 24.03
CA MET A 19 28.58 4.54 22.73
C MET A 19 28.68 3.14 22.11
N GLY A 20 27.56 2.51 21.75
CA GLY A 20 27.55 1.18 21.13
C GLY A 20 28.23 1.10 19.74
N TRP A 21 28.74 -0.10 19.38
CA TRP A 21 29.56 -0.34 18.18
C TRP A 21 28.94 0.16 16.87
N MET A 22 27.64 -0.09 16.65
CA MET A 22 26.93 0.34 15.44
C MET A 22 26.92 1.87 15.27
N LYS A 23 26.67 2.62 16.36
CA LYS A 23 26.67 4.10 16.33
C LYS A 23 28.06 4.65 16.02
N ARG A 24 29.11 4.07 16.63
CA ARG A 24 30.50 4.44 16.37
C ARG A 24 30.91 4.22 14.91
N LYS A 25 30.52 3.07 14.32
CA LYS A 25 30.73 2.80 12.88
C LYS A 25 30.03 3.81 11.99
N ALA A 26 28.78 4.18 12.30
CA ALA A 26 28.05 5.20 11.55
C ALA A 26 28.74 6.56 11.59
N ILE A 27 29.21 7.01 12.77
CA ILE A 27 29.98 8.26 12.93
C ILE A 27 31.30 8.21 12.15
N LYS A 28 32.01 7.07 12.20
CA LYS A 28 33.25 6.86 11.47
C LYS A 28 33.08 6.99 9.96
N VAL A 29 31.93 6.60 9.39
CA VAL A 29 31.65 6.71 7.95
C VAL A 29 31.09 8.08 7.58
N ALA A 30 30.27 8.71 8.42
CA ALA A 30 29.61 9.98 8.13
C ALA A 30 30.55 11.19 8.19
N THR A 31 30.38 12.16 7.28
CA THR A 31 31.05 13.46 7.35
C THR A 31 30.26 14.40 8.27
N ILE A 32 30.91 14.93 9.30
CA ILE A 32 30.29 15.86 10.26
C ILE A 32 30.48 17.30 9.78
N THR A 33 29.37 18.03 9.66
CA THR A 33 29.38 19.47 9.38
C THR A 33 28.94 20.22 10.62
N LEU A 34 29.74 21.18 11.06
CA LEU A 34 29.41 22.08 12.17
C LEU A 34 28.85 23.38 11.60
N ARG A 35 27.70 23.83 12.10
CA ARG A 35 27.21 25.19 11.93
C ARG A 35 27.40 25.93 13.24
N VAL A 36 28.35 26.87 13.25
CA VAL A 36 28.70 27.64 14.46
C VAL A 36 28.08 29.03 14.36
N ASN A 37 27.33 29.42 15.39
CA ASN A 37 26.82 30.77 15.61
C ASN A 37 27.47 31.31 16.89
N HIS A 38 28.10 32.47 16.81
CA HIS A 38 28.78 33.10 17.94
C HIS A 38 28.25 34.53 18.08
N TYR A 39 27.74 34.86 19.27
CA TYR A 39 27.13 36.14 19.57
C TYR A 39 27.36 36.52 21.04
N LYS A 40 27.17 37.81 21.38
CA LYS A 40 27.14 38.28 22.77
C LYS A 40 25.69 38.54 23.18
N ASP A 41 25.34 38.27 24.43
CA ASP A 41 24.05 38.68 24.99
C ASP A 41 24.05 40.14 25.46
N ASP A 42 22.91 40.60 25.97
CA ASP A 42 22.71 41.97 26.45
C ASP A 42 23.63 42.34 27.63
N ASN A 43 24.18 41.33 28.33
CA ASN A 43 25.14 41.50 29.42
C ASN A 43 26.61 41.39 28.95
N GLY A 44 26.84 41.26 27.64
CA GLY A 44 28.16 41.17 27.02
C GLY A 44 28.84 39.80 27.11
N VAL A 45 28.15 38.77 27.59
CA VAL A 45 28.66 37.39 27.73
C VAL A 45 28.64 36.69 26.37
N ASP A 46 29.72 35.99 26.04
CA ASP A 46 29.83 35.24 24.78
C ASP A 46 28.99 33.95 24.82
N HIS A 47 28.24 33.71 23.74
CA HIS A 47 27.46 32.50 23.49
C HIS A 47 27.90 31.84 22.19
N ILE A 48 28.20 30.54 22.24
CA ILE A 48 28.58 29.73 21.08
C ILE A 48 27.60 28.58 20.92
N ASP A 49 26.93 28.59 19.78
CA ASP A 49 25.88 27.67 19.40
C ASP A 49 26.34 26.82 18.21
N ILE A 50 26.39 25.51 18.38
CA ILE A 50 26.94 24.61 17.38
C ILE A 50 25.93 23.53 17.04
N ASP A 51 25.36 23.59 15.84
CA ASP A 51 24.49 22.55 15.31
C ASP A 51 25.30 21.62 14.41
N GLN A 52 25.34 20.33 14.75
CA GLN A 52 26.03 19.33 13.95
C GLN A 52 25.06 18.69 12.94
N THR A 53 25.54 18.41 11.73
CA THR A 53 24.78 17.67 10.70
C THR A 53 25.66 16.61 10.07
N MET A 54 25.15 15.38 9.98
CA MET A 54 25.83 14.25 9.36
C MET A 54 25.46 14.13 7.86
N THR A 55 26.27 13.41 7.08
CA THR A 55 26.01 13.12 5.66
C THR A 55 24.58 12.63 5.43
N GLY A 56 23.89 13.21 4.44
CA GLY A 56 22.47 12.92 4.18
C GLY A 56 21.49 13.88 4.87
N GLY A 57 21.98 14.88 5.63
CA GLY A 57 21.12 15.88 6.29
C GLY A 57 20.49 15.37 7.58
N ILE A 58 21.06 14.32 8.16
CA ILE A 58 20.63 13.77 9.46
C ILE A 58 21.11 14.76 10.54
N PRO A 59 20.19 15.32 11.36
CA PRO A 59 20.56 16.18 12.48
C PRO A 59 21.48 15.41 13.43
N GLY A 60 22.63 15.99 13.75
CA GLY A 60 23.54 15.50 14.77
C GLY A 60 23.24 16.13 16.12
N ASN A 61 24.24 16.17 16.99
CA ASN A 61 24.15 16.80 18.29
C ASN A 61 24.14 18.35 18.19
N SER A 62 23.62 19.03 19.20
CA SER A 62 23.66 20.50 19.31
C SER A 62 24.36 20.91 20.60
N GLU A 63 25.37 21.76 20.50
CA GLU A 63 26.10 22.29 21.65
C GLU A 63 25.70 23.76 21.86
N ARG A 64 25.17 24.09 23.05
CA ARG A 64 24.85 25.47 23.45
C ARG A 64 25.79 25.86 24.58
N ARG A 65 26.70 26.81 24.34
CA ARG A 65 27.77 27.17 25.28
C ARG A 65 27.66 28.64 25.67
N THR A 66 27.49 28.90 26.96
CA THR A 66 27.63 30.25 27.55
C THR A 66 29.02 30.34 28.20
N LEU A 67 29.83 31.32 27.82
CA LEU A 67 31.24 31.41 28.23
C LEU A 67 31.43 32.17 29.55
N ASP A 68 30.73 31.74 30.60
CA ASP A 68 30.75 32.35 31.94
C ASP A 68 31.33 31.43 33.03
N TRP A 69 31.88 30.28 32.64
CA TRP A 69 32.44 29.25 33.51
C TRP A 69 31.47 28.64 34.54
N THR A 70 30.16 28.79 34.35
CA THR A 70 29.14 28.19 35.23
C THR A 70 28.76 26.78 34.78
N GLU A 71 28.69 25.83 35.71
CA GLU A 71 28.28 24.45 35.45
C GLU A 71 26.81 24.36 35.08
N ARG A 72 26.51 23.60 34.02
CA ARG A 72 25.16 23.38 33.51
C ARG A 72 24.96 21.92 33.18
N GLU A 73 23.82 21.38 33.60
CA GLU A 73 23.38 20.05 33.19
C GLU A 73 22.85 20.09 31.76
N ASN A 74 23.19 19.07 30.97
CA ASN A 74 22.63 18.84 29.65
C ASN A 74 22.36 17.34 29.47
N ASN A 75 21.23 16.99 28.85
CA ASN A 75 20.97 15.62 28.44
C ASN A 75 21.27 15.48 26.95
N ASP A 76 22.48 15.01 26.66
CA ASP A 76 23.03 14.91 25.33
C ASP A 76 22.52 13.64 24.61
N PRO A 77 21.95 13.75 23.38
CA PRO A 77 21.49 12.58 22.63
C PRO A 77 22.56 11.53 22.31
N LEU A 78 23.85 11.92 22.31
CA LEU A 78 25.00 11.03 22.09
C LEU A 78 25.63 10.53 23.38
N PHE A 79 25.70 11.39 24.41
CA PHE A 79 26.49 11.12 25.62
C PHE A 79 25.66 10.96 26.91
N GLY A 80 24.35 11.13 26.85
CA GLY A 80 23.45 11.08 28.00
C GLY A 80 23.58 12.31 28.91
N HIS A 81 23.28 12.14 30.19
CA HIS A 81 23.35 13.21 31.18
C HIS A 81 24.81 13.61 31.45
N VAL A 82 25.15 14.86 31.15
CA VAL A 82 26.47 15.46 31.35
C VAL A 82 26.37 16.79 32.07
N VAL A 83 27.43 17.18 32.76
CA VAL A 83 27.58 18.50 33.38
C VAL A 83 28.77 19.19 32.74
N GLY A 84 28.56 20.36 32.15
CA GLY A 84 29.61 21.10 31.44
C GLY A 84 29.68 22.57 31.81
N LYS A 85 30.85 23.16 31.61
CA LYS A 85 31.12 24.61 31.72
C LYS A 85 32.06 25.06 30.60
N SER A 86 32.03 26.33 30.24
CA SER A 86 32.89 26.87 29.18
C SER A 86 33.30 28.31 29.47
N ARG A 87 34.50 28.72 29.04
CA ARG A 87 35.04 30.08 29.22
C ARG A 87 35.95 30.45 28.05
N ARG A 88 36.20 31.76 27.91
CA ARG A 88 37.33 32.26 27.10
C ARG A 88 38.59 32.28 27.97
N VAL A 89 39.68 31.71 27.47
CA VAL A 89 40.97 31.63 28.18
C VAL A 89 41.66 32.99 28.10
N LYS A 90 42.14 33.52 29.23
CA LYS A 90 42.81 34.83 29.28
C LYS A 90 44.32 34.68 29.13
N ASN A 91 44.90 33.69 29.81
CA ASN A 91 46.32 33.38 29.72
C ASN A 91 46.49 31.86 29.51
N LEU A 92 46.77 31.46 28.27
CA LEU A 92 46.86 30.05 27.90
C LEU A 92 47.94 29.27 28.66
N ALA A 93 49.03 29.94 29.08
CA ALA A 93 50.13 29.30 29.79
C ALA A 93 49.78 28.98 31.26
N GLU A 94 49.00 29.86 31.90
CA GLU A 94 48.61 29.76 33.31
C GLU A 94 47.27 29.05 33.52
N ASP A 95 46.29 29.27 32.62
CA ASP A 95 44.90 28.83 32.80
C ASP A 95 44.65 27.37 32.42
N ILE A 96 45.56 26.75 31.68
CA ILE A 96 45.47 25.38 31.15
C ILE A 96 46.67 24.59 31.65
N GLU A 97 46.45 23.40 32.23
CA GLU A 97 47.56 22.60 32.77
C GLU A 97 48.22 21.72 31.69
N ASN A 98 47.42 21.10 30.83
CA ASN A 98 47.91 20.13 29.85
C ASN A 98 48.69 20.81 28.70
N GLU A 99 49.96 20.43 28.53
CA GLU A 99 50.85 20.92 27.47
C GLU A 99 50.40 20.59 26.04
N PHE A 100 49.68 19.49 25.81
CA PHE A 100 49.08 19.18 24.50
C PHE A 100 48.07 20.26 24.08
N MET A 101 47.29 20.76 25.04
CA MET A 101 46.23 21.73 24.79
C MET A 101 46.74 23.16 24.52
N LYS A 102 48.03 23.44 24.76
CA LYS A 102 48.65 24.78 24.59
C LYS A 102 49.28 25.01 23.22
N LYS A 103 49.53 23.96 22.44
CA LYS A 103 50.41 24.00 21.26
C LYS A 103 49.67 24.35 19.97
N ASN A 104 50.42 24.86 18.98
CA ASN A 104 50.03 25.07 17.57
C ASN A 104 48.96 26.13 17.28
N TRP A 105 48.45 26.85 18.30
CA TRP A 105 47.50 27.93 18.09
C TRP A 105 48.13 29.12 17.36
N THR A 106 47.38 29.69 16.42
CA THR A 106 47.74 30.94 15.73
C THR A 106 47.81 32.12 16.71
N GLU A 107 48.66 33.11 16.41
CA GLU A 107 48.87 34.28 17.29
C GLU A 107 47.57 35.03 17.61
N ASP A 108 46.65 35.14 16.64
CA ASP A 108 45.35 35.78 16.85
C ASP A 108 44.40 34.94 17.73
N THR A 109 44.49 33.61 17.67
CA THR A 109 43.78 32.72 18.61
C THR A 109 44.26 32.93 20.04
N VAL A 110 45.58 33.01 20.25
CA VAL A 110 46.16 33.26 21.57
C VAL A 110 45.78 34.65 22.07
N ARG A 111 45.91 35.68 21.22
CA ARG A 111 45.58 37.08 21.56
C ARG A 111 44.11 37.30 21.89
N LEU A 112 43.20 36.67 21.12
CA LEU A 112 41.76 36.81 21.36
C LEU A 112 41.30 35.92 22.53
N GLY A 113 42.07 34.89 22.89
CA GLY A 113 41.71 33.91 23.91
C GLY A 113 40.95 32.73 23.29
N PRO A 114 41.52 31.51 23.29
CA PRO A 114 40.82 30.33 22.81
C PRO A 114 39.64 29.97 23.72
N VAL A 115 38.73 29.15 23.22
CA VAL A 115 37.57 28.70 24.00
C VAL A 115 37.95 27.42 24.74
N HIS A 116 37.75 27.42 26.06
CA HIS A 116 37.91 26.25 26.89
C HIS A 116 36.53 25.70 27.25
N ALA A 117 36.28 24.43 26.90
CA ALA A 117 35.11 23.67 27.28
C ALA A 117 35.51 22.46 28.14
N TRP A 118 34.87 22.32 29.30
CA TRP A 118 35.07 21.19 30.21
C TRP A 118 33.74 20.50 30.45
N VAL A 119 33.71 19.16 30.37
CA VAL A 119 32.50 18.34 30.50
C VAL A 119 32.83 17.08 31.28
N LYS A 120 31.99 16.71 32.25
CA LYS A 120 31.99 15.38 32.89
C LYS A 120 30.67 14.68 32.66
N SER A 121 30.66 13.36 32.68
CA SER A 121 29.41 12.61 32.80
C SER A 121 28.77 12.82 34.17
N ASP A 122 27.44 12.83 34.21
CA ASP A 122 26.67 12.72 35.45
C ASP A 122 26.56 11.22 35.75
N THR A 123 27.57 10.65 36.43
CA THR A 123 27.70 9.20 36.66
C THR A 123 26.42 8.56 37.23
N PRO A 124 25.74 9.12 38.27
CA PRO A 124 24.48 8.59 38.76
C PRO A 124 23.38 8.45 37.70
N LYS A 125 23.31 9.37 36.72
CA LYS A 125 22.28 9.36 35.67
C LYS A 125 22.71 8.63 34.40
N SER A 126 24.00 8.58 34.10
CA SER A 126 24.55 8.06 32.83
C SER A 126 25.16 6.66 32.93
N GLY A 127 25.43 6.15 34.14
CA GLY A 127 26.03 4.83 34.36
C GLY A 127 27.48 4.69 33.90
N THR A 128 28.13 5.78 33.47
CA THR A 128 29.53 5.81 33.04
C THR A 128 30.22 7.04 33.63
N THR A 129 31.51 6.93 33.94
CA THR A 129 32.32 8.04 34.50
C THR A 129 33.38 8.43 33.49
N TRP A 130 33.36 9.66 33.02
CA TRP A 130 34.43 10.20 32.18
C TRP A 130 34.48 11.72 32.27
N VAL A 131 35.65 12.28 31.97
CA VAL A 131 35.88 13.74 31.90
C VAL A 131 36.50 14.06 30.55
N GLY A 132 35.97 15.08 29.88
CA GLY A 132 36.49 15.61 28.63
C GLY A 132 36.76 17.10 28.74
N GLU A 133 38.00 17.48 28.50
CA GLU A 133 38.45 18.87 28.43
C GLU A 133 38.85 19.19 27.00
N GLN A 134 38.48 20.38 26.51
CA GLN A 134 38.74 20.78 25.13
C GLN A 134 39.13 22.25 25.02
N ILE A 135 40.15 22.52 24.18
CA ILE A 135 40.51 23.86 23.73
C ILE A 135 40.20 24.00 22.25
N TRP A 136 39.49 25.07 21.89
CA TRP A 136 39.07 25.35 20.52
C TRP A 136 39.73 26.61 20.01
N GLY A 137 40.20 26.58 18.77
CA GLY A 137 40.92 27.70 18.18
C GLY A 137 41.21 27.51 16.69
N ILE A 138 42.05 28.39 16.15
CA ILE A 138 42.56 28.27 14.77
C ILE A 138 44.03 27.83 14.82
N GLU A 139 44.35 26.78 14.09
CA GLU A 139 45.72 26.30 13.84
C GLU A 139 46.09 26.52 12.37
N GLU A 140 47.38 26.63 12.08
CA GLU A 140 47.90 26.56 10.72
C GLU A 140 48.40 25.14 10.44
N ILE A 141 47.71 24.42 9.54
CA ILE A 141 48.00 23.02 9.21
C ILE A 141 48.20 22.93 7.70
N ASN A 142 49.40 22.50 7.27
CA ASN A 142 49.81 22.45 5.86
C ASN A 142 49.68 23.81 5.14
N GLY A 143 50.01 24.91 5.83
CA GLY A 143 49.93 26.28 5.28
C GLY A 143 48.51 26.85 5.17
N GLU A 144 47.50 26.17 5.71
CA GLU A 144 46.10 26.62 5.71
C GLU A 144 45.60 26.82 7.14
N ARG A 145 44.89 27.93 7.38
CA ARG A 145 44.19 28.18 8.64
C ARG A 145 42.98 27.26 8.75
N ARG A 146 42.93 26.43 9.80
CA ARG A 146 41.85 25.47 10.06
C ARG A 146 41.30 25.63 11.47
N TYR A 147 40.00 25.38 11.62
CA TYR A 147 39.37 25.34 12.94
C TYR A 147 39.70 24.00 13.58
N ALA A 148 40.24 24.02 14.79
CA ALA A 148 40.70 22.82 15.46
C ALA A 148 40.21 22.77 16.91
N ARG A 149 40.10 21.55 17.43
CA ARG A 149 39.81 21.25 18.83
C ARG A 149 40.85 20.26 19.35
N HIS A 150 41.58 20.65 20.37
CA HIS A 150 42.41 19.73 21.15
C HIS A 150 41.53 19.15 22.26
N VAL A 151 41.42 17.83 22.31
CA VAL A 151 40.60 17.09 23.29
C VAL A 151 41.53 16.30 24.20
N HIS A 152 41.39 16.50 25.50
CA HIS A 152 41.97 15.67 26.54
C HIS A 152 40.85 14.92 27.25
N PHE A 153 40.90 13.60 27.22
CA PHE A 153 39.84 12.74 27.70
C PHE A 153 40.36 11.78 28.77
N ILE A 154 39.62 11.65 29.87
CA ILE A 154 39.87 10.71 30.97
C ILE A 154 38.68 9.75 31.05
N GLY A 155 38.94 8.47 30.78
CA GLY A 155 37.94 7.40 30.75
C GLY A 155 37.57 6.80 32.11
N PRO A 156 36.61 5.84 32.12
CA PRO A 156 36.08 5.25 33.35
C PRO A 156 37.08 4.53 34.23
N LYS A 157 38.21 4.08 33.69
CA LYS A 157 39.28 3.40 34.42
C LYS A 157 40.55 4.25 34.53
N GLY A 158 40.43 5.56 34.28
CA GLY A 158 41.57 6.48 34.26
C GLY A 158 42.37 6.45 32.96
N GLU A 159 41.79 5.93 31.87
CA GLU A 159 42.44 5.95 30.56
C GLU A 159 42.56 7.39 30.05
N VAL A 160 43.77 7.84 29.74
CA VAL A 160 44.02 9.19 29.22
C VAL A 160 44.21 9.15 27.71
N ILE A 161 43.41 9.93 26.97
CA ILE A 161 43.48 10.03 25.52
C ILE A 161 43.51 11.50 25.10
N ASP A 162 44.58 11.89 24.40
CA ASP A 162 44.69 13.17 23.71
C ASP A 162 44.37 13.00 22.22
N ALA A 163 43.53 13.87 21.67
CA ALA A 163 43.13 13.83 20.27
C ALA A 163 42.92 15.23 19.69
N ARG A 164 43.44 15.47 18.49
CA ARG A 164 43.18 16.69 17.72
C ARG A 164 42.10 16.46 16.68
N LEU A 165 41.05 17.29 16.70
CA LEU A 165 39.97 17.29 15.72
C LEU A 165 40.09 18.52 14.82
N VAL A 166 40.23 18.32 13.52
CA VAL A 166 40.48 19.37 12.53
C VAL A 166 39.26 19.54 11.63
N TYR A 167 38.87 20.78 11.37
CA TYR A 167 37.72 21.13 10.54
C TYR A 167 38.11 22.11 9.43
N ASP A 168 37.78 21.73 8.19
CA ASP A 168 37.85 22.61 7.03
C ASP A 168 36.69 23.62 7.08
N TYR A 169 36.96 24.90 6.83
CA TYR A 169 35.94 25.93 6.69
C TYR A 169 36.24 26.81 5.47
N ASN A 170 35.20 27.22 4.75
CA ASN A 170 35.35 28.10 3.59
C ASN A 170 35.18 29.56 4.02
N LYS A 171 36.09 30.46 3.63
CA LYS A 171 35.95 31.91 3.87
C LYS A 171 34.63 32.46 3.29
N ALA A 172 34.11 31.91 2.19
CA ALA A 172 32.82 32.32 1.62
C ALA A 172 31.62 32.08 2.56
N SER A 173 31.73 31.17 3.53
CA SER A 173 30.68 30.90 4.53
C SER A 173 30.72 31.81 5.77
N LEU A 174 31.74 32.67 5.93
CA LEU A 174 31.80 33.64 7.03
C LEU A 174 30.98 34.93 6.76
N ASN A 175 30.69 35.26 5.50
CA ASN A 175 30.15 36.57 5.11
C ASN A 175 28.62 36.66 4.96
N LEU A 176 27.84 35.68 5.43
CA LEU A 176 26.38 35.69 5.22
C LEU A 176 25.58 36.63 6.16
N ARG A 177 26.23 37.52 6.94
CA ARG A 177 25.56 38.58 7.74
C ARG A 177 26.27 39.93 7.83
N THR A 178 27.24 40.23 6.97
CA THR A 178 27.81 41.57 6.84
C THR A 178 27.68 42.03 5.40
N SER A 179 26.54 42.62 5.04
CA SER A 179 26.32 43.25 3.74
C SER A 179 26.98 44.64 3.70
N GLY A 180 27.97 44.81 2.83
CA GLY A 180 28.55 46.11 2.51
C GLY A 180 29.64 46.04 1.43
N SER A 181 29.23 46.31 0.18
CA SER A 181 29.99 46.82 -0.99
C SER A 181 31.21 46.09 -1.59
N SER A 182 31.05 45.88 -2.92
CA SER A 182 31.96 46.13 -4.06
C SER A 182 33.12 45.19 -4.43
N GLU A 183 32.99 44.71 -5.69
CA GLU A 183 33.99 44.58 -6.77
C GLU A 183 34.89 43.32 -6.88
N ASP A 184 34.83 42.73 -8.08
CA ASP A 184 35.63 41.65 -8.72
C ASP A 184 37.15 42.03 -8.87
N PRO A 185 38.09 41.19 -9.42
CA PRO A 185 37.98 39.87 -10.07
C PRO A 185 39.05 38.80 -9.66
N GLU A 186 38.88 37.59 -10.22
CA GLU A 186 39.88 36.55 -10.58
C GLU A 186 41.04 36.17 -9.62
N SER A 187 41.03 34.90 -9.16
CA SER A 187 42.25 34.08 -9.20
C SER A 187 41.90 32.59 -9.36
N VAL A 188 42.47 31.99 -10.39
CA VAL A 188 42.40 30.57 -10.72
C VAL A 188 43.32 29.80 -9.78
N THR A 189 42.78 28.87 -8.98
CA THR A 189 43.58 27.83 -8.31
C THR A 189 42.97 26.45 -8.53
N GLN A 190 43.80 25.56 -9.06
CA GLN A 190 43.47 24.20 -9.46
C GLN A 190 43.25 23.29 -8.24
N TYR A 191 42.09 22.62 -8.18
CA TYR A 191 41.79 21.61 -7.15
C TYR A 191 42.29 20.20 -7.54
N PRO A 192 42.65 19.36 -6.55
CA PRO A 192 43.14 18.00 -6.79
C PRO A 192 42.03 17.05 -7.28
N ARG A 193 42.49 16.05 -8.03
CA ARG A 193 41.69 15.17 -8.90
C ARG A 193 40.72 14.28 -8.12
N THR A 194 39.42 14.53 -8.30
CA THR A 194 38.30 13.65 -7.85
C THR A 194 37.40 13.27 -9.05
N PRO A 195 36.45 12.32 -8.92
CA PRO A 195 35.61 11.81 -10.03
C PRO A 195 34.82 12.88 -10.80
N TRP A 196 34.72 14.08 -10.24
CA TRP A 196 34.20 15.29 -10.88
C TRP A 196 34.98 15.73 -12.12
N ASN A 197 36.26 15.37 -12.27
CA ASN A 197 37.08 15.77 -13.42
C ASN A 197 36.64 15.12 -14.74
N ILE A 198 36.04 13.93 -14.72
CA ILE A 198 35.49 13.30 -15.92
C ILE A 198 34.23 14.03 -16.36
N VAL A 199 33.33 14.35 -15.42
CA VAL A 199 32.10 15.10 -15.71
C VAL A 199 32.41 16.52 -16.17
N ILE A 200 33.42 17.16 -15.59
CA ILE A 200 33.89 18.49 -16.00
C ILE A 200 34.53 18.43 -17.39
N ARG A 201 35.41 17.45 -17.67
CA ARG A 201 36.04 17.25 -18.99
C ARG A 201 35.03 16.94 -20.10
N VAL A 202 34.04 16.08 -19.82
CA VAL A 202 32.95 15.78 -20.77
C VAL A 202 32.09 17.03 -20.99
N LYS A 203 31.78 17.80 -19.93
CA LYS A 203 31.06 19.07 -20.07
C LYS A 203 31.83 20.08 -20.91
N THR A 204 33.13 20.24 -20.71
CA THR A 204 33.95 21.18 -21.50
C THR A 204 34.15 20.71 -22.94
N GLN A 205 34.31 19.40 -23.19
CA GLN A 205 34.39 18.85 -24.56
C GLN A 205 33.07 18.93 -25.33
N VAL A 206 31.93 18.69 -24.68
CA VAL A 206 30.61 18.82 -25.33
C VAL A 206 30.26 20.29 -25.55
N ALA A 207 30.60 21.17 -24.59
CA ALA A 207 30.42 22.62 -24.74
C ALA A 207 31.26 23.20 -25.89
N SER A 208 32.48 22.71 -26.10
CA SER A 208 33.35 23.18 -27.20
C SER A 208 32.97 22.59 -28.55
N ARG A 209 32.52 21.33 -28.60
CA ARG A 209 32.20 20.64 -29.86
C ARG A 209 30.78 20.92 -30.37
N TYR A 210 29.82 21.18 -29.48
CA TYR A 210 28.42 21.46 -29.82
C TYR A 210 27.81 22.55 -28.92
N PRO A 211 28.20 23.83 -29.09
CA PRO A 211 27.82 24.91 -28.17
C PRO A 211 26.30 25.15 -28.10
N GLY A 212 25.62 25.14 -29.25
CA GLY A 212 24.15 25.32 -29.30
C GLY A 212 23.37 24.17 -28.65
N PHE A 213 23.88 22.94 -28.74
CA PHE A 213 23.30 21.78 -28.04
C PHE A 213 23.56 21.87 -26.53
N TYR A 214 24.79 22.18 -26.14
CA TYR A 214 25.17 22.32 -24.73
C TYR A 214 24.36 23.42 -24.02
N GLU A 215 24.14 24.57 -24.65
CA GLU A 215 23.37 25.64 -24.05
C GLU A 215 21.92 25.22 -23.81
N LYS A 216 21.25 24.66 -24.83
CA LYS A 216 19.88 24.12 -24.73
C LYS A 216 19.77 23.02 -23.68
N ALA A 217 20.69 22.05 -23.69
CA ALA A 217 20.74 20.96 -22.72
C ALA A 217 21.00 21.47 -21.29
N SER A 218 21.89 22.44 -21.10
CA SER A 218 22.18 23.03 -19.78
C SER A 218 20.98 23.80 -19.22
N ARG A 219 20.22 24.49 -20.08
CA ARG A 219 19.01 25.23 -19.71
C ARG A 219 17.90 24.25 -19.32
N PHE A 220 17.71 23.19 -20.11
CA PHE A 220 16.79 22.10 -19.81
C PHE A 220 17.14 21.39 -18.49
N LEU A 221 18.40 21.01 -18.29
CA LEU A 221 18.87 20.37 -17.06
C LEU A 221 18.70 21.27 -15.84
N ARG A 222 18.98 22.58 -15.95
CA ARG A 222 18.74 23.54 -14.87
C ARG A 222 17.25 23.65 -14.54
N TYR A 223 16.39 23.69 -15.56
CA TYR A 223 14.94 23.74 -15.38
C TYR A 223 14.40 22.51 -14.63
N TRP A 224 14.81 21.30 -15.05
CA TRP A 224 14.38 20.02 -14.45
C TRP A 224 14.99 19.77 -13.07
N ARG A 225 16.23 20.22 -12.85
CA ARG A 225 16.92 20.07 -11.55
C ARG A 225 16.25 20.89 -10.44
N GLY A 226 15.62 22.00 -10.79
CA GLY A 226 15.02 22.93 -9.82
C GLY A 226 16.07 23.71 -9.01
N PRO A 227 15.63 24.48 -8.00
CA PRO A 227 16.51 25.36 -7.23
C PRO A 227 17.57 24.61 -6.40
N ARG A 228 18.73 25.25 -6.22
CA ARG A 228 19.83 24.81 -5.35
C ARG A 228 20.36 26.03 -4.56
N PRO A 229 20.32 26.03 -3.21
CA PRO A 229 19.82 24.98 -2.31
C PRO A 229 18.32 24.69 -2.51
N LYS A 230 17.87 23.53 -2.01
CA LYS A 230 16.44 23.16 -2.06
C LYS A 230 15.65 24.17 -1.24
N VAL A 231 14.41 24.45 -1.67
CA VAL A 231 13.58 25.50 -1.07
C VAL A 231 12.27 24.90 -0.60
N ASP A 232 11.76 25.40 0.52
CA ASP A 232 10.41 25.09 0.97
C ASP A 232 9.37 25.61 -0.04
N LEU A 233 8.14 25.12 0.10
CA LEU A 233 7.06 25.53 -0.80
C LEU A 233 6.82 27.04 -0.71
N PRO A 234 6.68 27.73 -1.86
CA PRO A 234 6.33 29.14 -1.88
C PRO A 234 5.05 29.43 -1.06
N PRO A 235 4.93 30.60 -0.41
CA PRO A 235 3.78 30.95 0.42
C PRO A 235 2.41 30.89 -0.29
N GLY A 236 2.38 30.99 -1.62
CA GLY A 236 1.16 30.86 -2.42
C GLY A 236 0.75 29.41 -2.75
N ILE A 237 1.58 28.42 -2.41
CA ILE A 237 1.33 26.98 -2.64
C ILE A 237 1.07 26.24 -1.32
N ALA A 238 1.64 26.72 -0.21
CA ALA A 238 1.29 26.23 1.12
C ALA A 238 -0.21 26.46 1.42
N PRO A 239 -0.90 25.52 2.09
CA PRO A 239 -2.33 25.61 2.31
C PRO A 239 -2.66 26.75 3.27
N LYS A 240 -3.17 27.86 2.74
CA LYS A 240 -3.98 28.83 3.47
C LYS A 240 -5.44 28.36 3.43
N PRO A 241 -6.24 28.53 4.50
CA PRO A 241 -7.65 28.16 4.47
C PRO A 241 -8.36 28.88 3.30
N LEU A 242 -8.89 28.12 2.35
CA LEU A 242 -9.63 28.57 1.17
C LEU A 242 -10.98 29.17 1.55
N LEU A 243 -11.56 28.66 2.63
CA LEU A 243 -12.81 29.17 3.19
C LEU A 243 -12.61 30.44 4.03
N ASP A 244 -11.38 30.86 4.30
CA ASP A 244 -11.10 32.20 4.81
C ASP A 244 -10.91 33.14 3.61
N VAL A 245 -12.03 33.63 3.07
CA VAL A 245 -12.07 34.46 1.85
C VAL A 245 -11.79 35.91 2.22
N ASP A 246 -10.76 36.50 1.61
CA ASP A 246 -10.43 37.94 1.67
C ASP A 246 -10.43 38.47 0.23
N LEU A 247 -11.46 39.25 -0.10
CA LEU A 247 -11.66 39.82 -1.44
C LEU A 247 -11.75 41.34 -1.36
N HIS A 248 -10.93 42.00 -2.17
CA HIS A 248 -10.98 43.44 -2.39
C HIS A 248 -11.54 43.70 -3.80
N VAL A 249 -12.81 44.11 -3.89
CA VAL A 249 -13.49 44.37 -5.18
C VAL A 249 -14.11 45.76 -5.15
N ARG A 250 -13.73 46.62 -6.10
CA ARG A 250 -14.31 47.96 -6.33
C ARG A 250 -14.46 48.79 -5.03
N GLY A 251 -13.38 48.86 -4.25
CA GLY A 251 -13.34 49.63 -3.00
C GLY A 251 -14.03 48.97 -1.79
N HIS A 252 -14.68 47.82 -1.97
CA HIS A 252 -15.28 47.05 -0.88
C HIS A 252 -14.38 45.88 -0.49
N HIS A 253 -14.13 45.75 0.81
CA HIS A 253 -13.38 44.65 1.39
C HIS A 253 -14.35 43.65 2.03
N ILE A 254 -14.40 42.43 1.49
CA ILE A 254 -15.24 41.34 1.97
C ILE A 254 -14.33 40.30 2.63
N LEU A 255 -14.43 40.19 3.95
CA LEU A 255 -13.71 39.20 4.76
C LEU A 255 -14.70 38.16 5.32
N LEU A 256 -14.59 36.91 4.86
CA LEU A 256 -15.37 35.78 5.34
C LEU A 256 -14.42 34.74 5.97
N PRO A 257 -14.09 34.87 7.27
CA PRO A 257 -13.15 33.96 7.94
C PRO A 257 -13.88 32.69 8.45
N ILE A 258 -14.42 31.87 7.55
CA ILE A 258 -15.27 30.72 7.90
C ILE A 258 -14.50 29.69 8.74
N GLU A 259 -13.31 29.29 8.29
CA GLU A 259 -12.46 28.30 8.99
C GLU A 259 -11.96 28.87 10.31
N SER A 260 -11.50 30.12 10.31
CA SER A 260 -11.05 30.81 11.51
C SER A 260 -12.17 31.00 12.56
N ARG A 261 -13.41 31.30 12.14
CA ARG A 261 -14.57 31.41 13.03
C ARG A 261 -14.96 30.04 13.58
N PHE A 262 -14.98 29.02 12.72
CA PHE A 262 -15.27 27.64 13.10
C PHE A 262 -14.25 27.12 14.11
N LEU A 263 -12.95 27.33 13.87
CA LEU A 263 -11.86 26.99 14.78
C LEU A 263 -12.10 27.56 16.19
N ARG A 264 -12.48 28.84 16.26
CA ARG A 264 -12.73 29.54 17.52
C ARG A 264 -13.92 28.95 18.27
N HIS A 265 -15.02 28.70 17.57
CA HIS A 265 -16.26 28.22 18.20
C HIS A 265 -16.11 26.79 18.73
N THR A 266 -15.41 25.93 18.00
CA THR A 266 -15.24 24.51 18.35
C THR A 266 -14.02 24.23 19.24
N ARG A 267 -13.25 25.25 19.64
CA ARG A 267 -11.99 25.07 20.40
C ARG A 267 -12.19 24.29 21.70
N HIS A 268 -13.32 24.47 22.38
CA HIS A 268 -13.63 23.74 23.62
C HIS A 268 -13.78 22.22 23.39
N LEU A 269 -14.15 21.79 22.18
CA LEU A 269 -14.31 20.39 21.81
C LEU A 269 -12.97 19.67 21.57
N THR A 270 -11.83 20.36 21.55
CA THR A 270 -10.51 19.72 21.38
C THR A 270 -9.89 19.23 22.68
N ASN A 271 -10.69 19.13 23.75
CA ASN A 271 -10.21 18.59 25.03
C ASN A 271 -9.81 17.11 24.85
N PRO A 272 -8.58 16.71 25.23
CA PRO A 272 -8.13 15.32 25.13
C PRO A 272 -9.07 14.31 25.80
N TRP A 273 -9.77 14.69 26.88
CA TRP A 273 -10.74 13.82 27.55
C TRP A 273 -11.94 13.46 26.67
N LEU A 274 -12.43 14.39 25.85
CA LEU A 274 -13.52 14.10 24.90
C LEU A 274 -13.07 13.06 23.86
N PHE A 275 -11.81 13.11 23.46
CA PHE A 275 -11.23 12.10 22.59
C PHE A 275 -11.11 10.73 23.27
N VAL A 276 -10.68 10.69 24.53
CA VAL A 276 -10.64 9.42 25.29
C VAL A 276 -12.04 8.82 25.43
N ILE A 277 -13.06 9.64 25.75
CA ILE A 277 -14.46 9.19 25.82
C ILE A 277 -14.93 8.65 24.46
N LEU A 278 -14.62 9.35 23.37
CA LEU A 278 -14.95 8.87 22.02
C LEU A 278 -14.26 7.54 21.72
N VAL A 279 -12.99 7.35 22.08
CA VAL A 279 -12.26 6.09 21.84
C VAL A 279 -12.92 4.94 22.60
N VAL A 280 -13.27 5.13 23.87
CA VAL A 280 -13.96 4.10 24.66
C VAL A 280 -15.34 3.79 24.05
N GLY A 281 -16.14 4.82 23.76
CA GLY A 281 -17.45 4.67 23.12
C GLY A 281 -17.36 4.01 21.74
N TYR A 282 -16.32 4.33 20.96
CA TYR A 282 -16.04 3.72 19.66
C TYR A 282 -15.77 2.22 19.80
N ILE A 283 -14.84 1.83 20.68
CA ILE A 283 -14.48 0.42 20.86
C ILE A 283 -15.70 -0.40 21.29
N ILE A 284 -16.47 0.11 22.26
CA ILE A 284 -17.69 -0.54 22.73
C ILE A 284 -18.74 -0.63 21.61
N GLY A 285 -19.06 0.49 20.95
CA GLY A 285 -20.05 0.53 19.88
C GLY A 285 -19.67 -0.36 18.69
N PHE A 286 -18.41 -0.30 18.27
CA PHE A 286 -17.87 -1.12 17.19
C PHE A 286 -17.91 -2.61 17.54
N ALA A 287 -17.59 -2.99 18.77
CA ALA A 287 -17.72 -4.37 19.24
C ALA A 287 -19.18 -4.87 19.20
N PHE A 288 -20.16 -4.02 19.55
CA PHE A 288 -21.57 -4.36 19.41
C PHE A 288 -22.00 -4.53 17.96
N PHE A 289 -21.54 -3.67 17.04
CA PHE A 289 -21.80 -3.84 15.61
C PHE A 289 -21.16 -5.12 15.06
N ALA A 290 -19.91 -5.41 15.42
CA ALA A 290 -19.23 -6.63 15.00
C ALA A 290 -19.94 -7.88 15.56
N ARG A 291 -20.37 -7.82 16.82
CA ARG A 291 -21.19 -8.88 17.46
C ARG A 291 -22.49 -9.11 16.71
N ALA A 292 -23.22 -8.05 16.39
CA ALA A 292 -24.47 -8.15 15.64
C ALA A 292 -24.27 -8.64 14.21
N GLN A 293 -23.13 -8.31 13.58
CA GLN A 293 -22.81 -8.76 12.23
C GLN A 293 -22.48 -10.25 12.20
N TRP A 294 -21.63 -10.75 13.11
CA TRP A 294 -21.00 -12.08 12.95
C TRP A 294 -21.28 -13.09 14.06
N PHE A 295 -21.60 -12.64 15.28
CA PHE A 295 -21.52 -13.50 16.48
C PHE A 295 -22.88 -13.74 17.17
N LEU A 296 -23.98 -13.29 16.56
CA LEU A 296 -25.34 -13.62 17.00
C LEU A 296 -25.97 -14.78 16.23
N THR A 297 -25.41 -15.12 15.07
CA THR A 297 -25.83 -16.23 14.22
C THR A 297 -24.77 -17.32 14.32
N PRO A 298 -25.12 -18.61 14.29
CA PRO A 298 -24.13 -19.68 14.34
C PRO A 298 -23.13 -19.57 13.16
N PRO A 299 -21.81 -19.69 13.40
CA PRO A 299 -20.79 -19.55 12.37
C PRO A 299 -21.01 -20.40 11.12
N GLU A 300 -21.47 -21.63 11.30
CA GLU A 300 -21.74 -22.61 10.25
C GLU A 300 -22.89 -22.22 9.32
N SER A 301 -23.76 -21.31 9.73
CA SER A 301 -24.89 -20.85 8.91
C SER A 301 -24.51 -19.76 7.90
N PHE A 302 -23.33 -19.15 8.03
CA PHE A 302 -22.97 -18.09 7.11
C PHE A 302 -22.48 -18.66 5.78
N ILE A 303 -23.01 -18.10 4.69
CA ILE A 303 -22.58 -18.43 3.34
C ILE A 303 -22.21 -17.16 2.57
N GLY A 304 -21.28 -17.29 1.62
CA GLY A 304 -20.93 -16.26 0.66
C GLY A 304 -21.92 -16.14 -0.50
N CYS A 305 -21.84 -15.04 -1.25
CA CYS A 305 -22.71 -14.83 -2.42
C CYS A 305 -22.45 -15.81 -3.58
N THR A 306 -21.33 -16.53 -3.56
CA THR A 306 -20.91 -17.50 -4.58
C THR A 306 -21.00 -18.95 -4.10
N ASP A 307 -21.53 -19.18 -2.89
CA ASP A 307 -21.61 -20.53 -2.34
C ASP A 307 -22.69 -21.34 -3.08
N VAL A 308 -22.33 -22.58 -3.37
CA VAL A 308 -23.10 -23.56 -4.16
C VAL A 308 -22.96 -24.94 -3.52
N PHE A 309 -23.89 -25.83 -3.81
CA PHE A 309 -23.80 -27.23 -3.37
C PHE A 309 -23.11 -28.14 -4.41
N TRP A 310 -23.00 -27.68 -5.64
CA TRP A 310 -22.33 -28.40 -6.72
C TRP A 310 -21.21 -27.57 -7.32
N GLY A 311 -19.97 -28.05 -7.16
CA GLY A 311 -18.77 -27.39 -7.64
C GLY A 311 -18.61 -27.41 -9.15
N ALA A 312 -17.66 -26.61 -9.64
CA ALA A 312 -17.41 -26.47 -11.06
C ALA A 312 -16.74 -27.71 -11.69
N ASN A 313 -17.22 -28.13 -12.85
CA ASN A 313 -16.64 -29.21 -13.68
C ASN A 313 -16.45 -30.51 -12.90
N ILE A 314 -15.21 -30.93 -12.68
CA ILE A 314 -14.85 -32.16 -11.98
C ILE A 314 -14.77 -32.00 -10.46
N ALA A 315 -15.10 -30.83 -9.91
CA ALA A 315 -14.98 -30.58 -8.47
C ALA A 315 -15.89 -31.48 -7.60
N CYS A 316 -16.90 -32.11 -8.20
CA CYS A 316 -17.76 -33.10 -7.54
C CYS A 316 -17.31 -34.55 -7.76
N GLY A 317 -16.25 -34.77 -8.54
CA GLY A 317 -15.73 -36.09 -8.90
C GLY A 317 -16.68 -36.94 -9.73
N LEU A 318 -16.22 -38.17 -10.02
CA LEU A 318 -16.97 -39.17 -10.79
C LEU A 318 -18.34 -39.44 -10.16
N ASP A 319 -19.38 -39.34 -10.98
CA ASP A 319 -20.79 -39.47 -10.61
C ASP A 319 -21.28 -38.52 -9.50
N GLY A 320 -20.52 -37.46 -9.20
CA GLY A 320 -20.87 -36.49 -8.16
C GLY A 320 -20.60 -36.96 -6.73
N GLN A 321 -19.78 -38.01 -6.55
CA GLN A 321 -19.53 -38.63 -5.25
C GLN A 321 -18.96 -37.68 -4.18
N GLN A 322 -18.34 -36.56 -4.58
CA GLN A 322 -17.79 -35.57 -3.65
C GLN A 322 -18.78 -34.46 -3.28
N CYS A 323 -19.92 -34.36 -3.98
CA CYS A 323 -21.00 -33.40 -3.73
C CYS A 323 -22.26 -34.10 -3.22
N THR A 324 -22.10 -35.18 -2.46
CA THR A 324 -23.19 -35.86 -1.75
C THR A 324 -23.40 -35.24 -0.37
N PHE A 325 -24.66 -35.14 0.06
CA PHE A 325 -25.01 -34.49 1.32
C PHE A 325 -25.73 -35.46 2.26
N ASP A 326 -25.25 -35.56 3.50
CA ASP A 326 -25.88 -36.35 4.55
C ASP A 326 -27.00 -35.59 5.28
N ILE A 327 -27.01 -34.26 5.16
CA ILE A 327 -27.96 -33.38 5.86
C ILE A 327 -29.02 -32.90 4.85
N PRO A 328 -30.31 -33.22 5.05
CA PRO A 328 -31.36 -32.89 4.09
C PRO A 328 -31.82 -31.43 4.15
N SER A 329 -31.52 -30.69 5.23
CA SER A 329 -31.95 -29.31 5.43
C SER A 329 -30.87 -28.49 6.14
N PHE A 330 -30.65 -27.27 5.69
CA PHE A 330 -29.64 -26.37 6.23
C PHE A 330 -30.16 -24.94 6.34
N ASP A 331 -30.04 -24.34 7.53
CA ASP A 331 -30.37 -22.94 7.78
C ASP A 331 -29.15 -22.09 7.44
N PHE A 332 -29.33 -21.06 6.62
CA PHE A 332 -28.23 -20.21 6.20
C PHE A 332 -28.55 -18.72 6.30
N ARG A 333 -27.50 -17.90 6.34
CA ARG A 333 -27.54 -16.45 6.33
C ARG A 333 -26.73 -15.90 5.17
N CYS A 334 -27.38 -15.12 4.33
CA CYS A 334 -26.79 -14.43 3.21
C CYS A 334 -26.41 -12.99 3.54
N PRO A 335 -25.26 -12.51 3.04
CA PRO A 335 -24.91 -11.10 3.06
C PRO A 335 -25.80 -10.27 2.11
N ALA A 336 -25.74 -8.95 2.29
CA ALA A 336 -26.36 -8.01 1.36
C ALA A 336 -25.61 -7.95 0.01
N GLN A 337 -26.32 -7.48 -1.02
CA GLN A 337 -25.84 -7.13 -2.36
C GLN A 337 -25.38 -8.32 -3.22
N CYS A 338 -25.84 -9.54 -2.93
CA CYS A 338 -25.50 -10.73 -3.71
C CYS A 338 -26.08 -10.73 -5.13
N SER A 339 -27.08 -9.88 -5.44
CA SER A 339 -27.56 -9.71 -6.83
C SER A 339 -26.48 -9.17 -7.78
N ARG A 340 -25.44 -8.51 -7.22
CA ARG A 340 -24.34 -7.89 -7.98
C ARG A 340 -23.12 -8.79 -8.12
N THR A 341 -23.12 -9.95 -7.47
CA THR A 341 -22.01 -10.90 -7.56
C THR A 341 -22.11 -11.68 -8.86
N ILE A 342 -21.24 -11.34 -9.80
CA ILE A 342 -21.25 -11.90 -11.15
C ILE A 342 -20.11 -12.90 -11.35
N LEU A 343 -20.33 -13.84 -12.26
CA LEU A 343 -19.28 -14.68 -12.82
C LEU A 343 -18.28 -13.82 -13.61
N GLN A 344 -17.00 -13.89 -13.24
CA GLN A 344 -15.92 -13.17 -13.93
C GLN A 344 -15.45 -13.91 -15.19
N ASN A 345 -15.55 -15.23 -15.18
CA ASN A 345 -15.35 -16.10 -16.33
C ASN A 345 -16.68 -16.76 -16.72
N PRO A 346 -16.93 -16.99 -18.02
CA PRO A 346 -18.15 -17.64 -18.45
C PRO A 346 -18.26 -19.06 -17.89
N ARG A 347 -19.46 -19.45 -17.44
CA ARG A 347 -19.79 -20.78 -16.92
C ARG A 347 -20.80 -21.47 -17.82
N THR A 348 -20.52 -22.69 -18.22
CA THR A 348 -21.35 -23.44 -19.18
C THR A 348 -22.28 -24.40 -18.45
N VAL A 349 -23.57 -24.33 -18.78
CA VAL A 349 -24.65 -25.13 -18.21
C VAL A 349 -25.46 -25.73 -19.35
N GLY A 350 -25.41 -27.05 -19.51
CA GLY A 350 -25.90 -27.71 -20.73
C GLY A 350 -25.24 -27.15 -21.99
N ASP A 351 -26.00 -26.50 -22.85
CA ASP A 351 -25.56 -25.81 -24.07
C ASP A 351 -25.54 -24.27 -23.94
N GLN A 352 -25.93 -23.73 -22.78
CA GLN A 352 -25.97 -22.30 -22.52
C GLN A 352 -24.77 -21.84 -21.69
N GLN A 353 -24.44 -20.56 -21.79
CA GLN A 353 -23.33 -19.97 -21.05
C GLN A 353 -23.79 -18.75 -20.25
N ALA A 354 -23.61 -18.81 -18.93
CA ALA A 354 -23.80 -17.69 -18.03
C ALA A 354 -22.51 -16.87 -17.96
N ASN A 355 -22.56 -15.58 -18.29
CA ASN A 355 -21.39 -14.71 -18.31
C ASN A 355 -21.74 -13.32 -17.78
N LEU A 356 -20.92 -12.77 -16.88
CA LEU A 356 -21.13 -11.47 -16.23
C LEU A 356 -22.50 -11.32 -15.56
N VAL A 357 -23.08 -12.43 -15.11
CA VAL A 357 -24.33 -12.51 -14.34
C VAL A 357 -24.15 -13.46 -13.16
N PRO A 358 -24.96 -13.37 -12.10
CA PRO A 358 -25.02 -14.40 -11.06
C PRO A 358 -25.45 -15.74 -11.67
N LEU A 359 -24.85 -16.85 -11.23
CA LEU A 359 -25.20 -18.18 -11.73
C LEU A 359 -26.48 -18.67 -11.04
N ILE A 360 -27.58 -18.76 -11.79
CA ILE A 360 -28.86 -19.28 -11.29
C ILE A 360 -29.46 -20.21 -12.33
N VAL A 361 -29.81 -21.44 -11.91
CA VAL A 361 -30.39 -22.47 -12.78
C VAL A 361 -31.67 -23.01 -12.15
N GLY A 362 -32.80 -22.88 -12.85
CA GLY A 362 -34.12 -23.31 -12.38
C GLY A 362 -34.93 -22.25 -11.63
N GLY A 363 -35.83 -22.69 -10.76
CA GLY A 363 -36.72 -21.86 -9.93
C GLY A 363 -38.07 -21.50 -10.57
N GLY A 364 -38.32 -21.91 -11.82
CA GLY A 364 -39.56 -21.58 -12.55
C GLY A 364 -40.71 -22.58 -12.44
N ASP A 365 -40.50 -23.71 -11.78
CA ASP A 365 -41.55 -24.67 -11.46
C ASP A 365 -42.40 -24.20 -10.26
N SER A 366 -43.56 -24.86 -10.05
CA SER A 366 -44.51 -24.45 -9.00
C SER A 366 -43.93 -24.47 -7.58
N GLU A 367 -42.91 -25.29 -7.36
CA GLU A 367 -42.26 -25.50 -6.06
C GLU A 367 -40.93 -24.75 -5.92
N GLY A 368 -40.47 -24.03 -6.96
CA GLY A 368 -39.24 -23.24 -6.93
C GLY A 368 -37.97 -24.09 -6.73
N THR A 369 -37.76 -25.08 -7.60
CA THR A 369 -36.62 -26.01 -7.57
C THR A 369 -35.40 -25.44 -8.30
N TYR A 370 -34.30 -25.30 -7.58
CA TYR A 370 -33.02 -24.85 -8.12
C TYR A 370 -32.03 -26.01 -8.26
N ARG A 371 -31.11 -25.87 -9.21
CA ARG A 371 -30.02 -26.83 -9.43
C ARG A 371 -28.89 -26.63 -8.42
N GLY A 372 -28.16 -27.69 -8.09
CA GLY A 372 -27.09 -27.69 -7.08
C GLY A 372 -25.99 -26.64 -7.25
N ASP A 373 -25.70 -26.19 -8.47
CA ASP A 373 -24.67 -25.20 -8.79
C ASP A 373 -25.17 -23.74 -8.81
N THR A 374 -26.42 -23.51 -8.42
CA THR A 374 -27.01 -22.18 -8.30
C THR A 374 -26.43 -21.41 -7.10
N PHE A 375 -26.06 -20.14 -7.30
CA PHE A 375 -25.69 -19.22 -6.23
C PHE A 375 -26.87 -19.02 -5.27
N ILE A 376 -26.75 -19.60 -4.07
CA ILE A 376 -27.85 -19.74 -3.11
C ILE A 376 -28.45 -18.37 -2.74
N CYS A 377 -27.60 -17.38 -2.44
CA CYS A 377 -28.06 -16.04 -2.04
C CYS A 377 -28.72 -15.26 -3.18
N ALA A 378 -28.22 -15.40 -4.41
CA ALA A 378 -28.82 -14.75 -5.57
C ALA A 378 -30.21 -15.34 -5.87
N ALA A 379 -30.36 -16.66 -5.76
CA ALA A 379 -31.66 -17.33 -5.88
C ALA A 379 -32.63 -16.95 -4.75
N ALA A 380 -32.16 -16.77 -3.51
CA ALA A 380 -33.00 -16.32 -2.39
C ALA A 380 -33.54 -14.89 -2.62
N VAL A 381 -32.73 -14.01 -3.21
CA VAL A 381 -33.17 -12.67 -3.65
C VAL A 381 -34.16 -12.78 -4.81
N GLN A 382 -33.88 -13.63 -5.80
CA GLN A 382 -34.77 -13.86 -6.96
C GLN A 382 -36.15 -14.36 -6.51
N ALA A 383 -36.18 -15.28 -5.55
CA ALA A 383 -37.40 -15.83 -4.95
C ALA A 383 -38.14 -14.83 -4.04
N GLY A 384 -37.53 -13.68 -3.71
CA GLY A 384 -38.13 -12.67 -2.82
C GLY A 384 -38.14 -13.05 -1.34
N LEU A 385 -37.34 -14.05 -0.93
CA LEU A 385 -37.27 -14.53 0.46
C LEU A 385 -36.38 -13.66 1.33
N ILE A 386 -35.37 -13.02 0.73
CA ILE A 386 -34.45 -12.10 1.40
C ILE A 386 -34.33 -10.78 0.62
N SER A 387 -33.91 -9.73 1.32
CA SER A 387 -33.68 -8.42 0.70
C SER A 387 -32.27 -8.33 0.14
N ASP A 388 -32.10 -7.81 -1.08
CA ASP A 388 -30.76 -7.52 -1.61
C ASP A 388 -30.02 -6.43 -0.81
N GLU A 389 -30.73 -5.52 -0.14
CA GLU A 389 -30.08 -4.43 0.61
C GLU A 389 -29.56 -4.87 1.98
N ARG A 390 -30.24 -5.82 2.62
CA ARG A 390 -29.94 -6.25 4.00
C ARG A 390 -29.57 -7.72 4.13
N GLY A 391 -29.55 -8.47 3.03
CA GLY A 391 -29.45 -9.93 3.09
C GLY A 391 -30.64 -10.53 3.84
N GLY A 392 -30.42 -11.71 4.43
CA GLY A 392 -31.43 -12.39 5.24
C GLY A 392 -31.04 -13.83 5.54
N CYS A 393 -31.91 -14.54 6.25
CA CYS A 393 -31.78 -15.97 6.45
C CYS A 393 -32.96 -16.68 5.83
N THR A 394 -32.70 -17.88 5.35
CA THR A 394 -33.74 -18.84 4.98
C THR A 394 -33.15 -20.24 5.15
N THR A 395 -33.93 -21.23 4.82
CA THR A 395 -33.58 -22.64 4.96
C THR A 395 -33.66 -23.28 3.58
N VAL A 396 -32.67 -24.08 3.25
CA VAL A 396 -32.64 -24.87 2.02
C VAL A 396 -32.86 -26.34 2.35
N ASN A 397 -33.76 -26.97 1.61
CA ASN A 397 -34.02 -28.39 1.63
C ASN A 397 -33.35 -29.01 0.42
N LEU A 398 -32.34 -29.83 0.65
CA LEU A 398 -31.65 -30.58 -0.40
C LEU A 398 -32.54 -31.74 -0.85
N LEU A 399 -32.61 -31.91 -2.16
CA LEU A 399 -33.33 -32.93 -2.87
C LEU A 399 -32.33 -33.70 -3.75
N GLY A 400 -32.68 -34.91 -4.13
CA GLY A 400 -31.87 -35.71 -5.04
C GLY A 400 -32.07 -35.31 -6.50
N ASN A 401 -32.09 -36.33 -7.35
CA ASN A 401 -32.31 -36.19 -8.78
C ASN A 401 -33.57 -35.38 -9.10
N PHE A 402 -33.42 -34.35 -9.90
CA PHE A 402 -34.53 -33.60 -10.49
C PHE A 402 -34.32 -33.48 -11.99
N THR A 403 -35.43 -33.38 -12.72
CA THR A 403 -35.43 -33.31 -14.19
C THR A 403 -36.20 -32.08 -14.60
N ASP A 404 -35.70 -31.38 -15.63
CA ASP A 404 -36.34 -30.23 -16.26
C ASP A 404 -36.46 -29.00 -15.35
N PHE A 405 -35.33 -28.30 -15.17
CA PHE A 405 -35.29 -27.03 -14.44
C PHE A 405 -35.80 -25.91 -15.35
N LEU A 406 -36.94 -25.32 -14.98
CA LEU A 406 -37.55 -24.24 -15.75
C LEU A 406 -36.91 -22.88 -15.42
N PRO A 407 -36.60 -22.05 -16.43
CA PRO A 407 -36.06 -20.70 -16.21
C PRO A 407 -37.14 -19.78 -15.60
N PHE A 408 -36.68 -18.80 -14.84
CA PHE A 408 -37.51 -17.85 -14.12
C PHE A 408 -36.84 -16.48 -14.05
N SER A 409 -37.65 -15.42 -14.05
CA SER A 409 -37.16 -14.05 -13.88
C SER A 409 -38.01 -13.30 -12.87
N ALA A 410 -37.38 -12.83 -11.80
CA ALA A 410 -38.01 -12.01 -10.77
C ALA A 410 -36.97 -11.17 -10.02
N HIS A 411 -37.41 -10.08 -9.40
CA HIS A 411 -36.56 -9.19 -8.60
C HIS A 411 -35.28 -8.70 -9.32
N GLY A 412 -35.34 -8.57 -10.66
CA GLY A 412 -34.22 -8.13 -11.49
C GLY A 412 -33.18 -9.21 -11.80
N LEU A 413 -33.41 -10.47 -11.41
CA LEU A 413 -32.55 -11.62 -11.66
C LEU A 413 -33.25 -12.61 -12.59
N SER A 414 -32.48 -13.23 -13.49
CA SER A 414 -32.97 -14.26 -14.41
C SER A 414 -32.15 -15.52 -14.26
N SER A 415 -32.81 -16.68 -14.31
CA SER A 415 -32.18 -17.99 -14.28
C SER A 415 -32.23 -18.64 -15.66
N ILE A 416 -31.31 -19.57 -15.89
CA ILE A 416 -31.28 -20.41 -17.08
C ILE A 416 -32.03 -21.73 -16.82
N GLY A 417 -32.59 -22.29 -17.88
CA GLY A 417 -33.24 -23.60 -17.84
C GLY A 417 -32.23 -24.72 -18.03
N PHE A 418 -32.57 -25.92 -17.57
CA PHE A 418 -31.77 -27.13 -17.78
C PHE A 418 -32.71 -28.32 -18.06
N PRO A 419 -32.94 -28.67 -19.35
CA PRO A 419 -34.02 -29.56 -19.76
C PRO A 419 -33.67 -31.05 -19.65
N THR A 420 -32.85 -31.43 -18.66
CA THR A 420 -32.45 -32.83 -18.43
C THR A 420 -32.28 -33.12 -16.94
N VAL A 421 -31.81 -34.31 -16.59
CA VAL A 421 -31.65 -34.76 -15.20
C VAL A 421 -30.37 -34.20 -14.59
N PHE A 422 -30.44 -33.78 -13.34
CA PHE A 422 -29.28 -33.40 -12.55
C PHE A 422 -29.36 -34.04 -11.15
N PRO A 423 -28.25 -34.55 -10.59
CA PRO A 423 -28.29 -35.39 -9.40
C PRO A 423 -28.60 -34.65 -8.09
N LEU A 424 -28.42 -33.33 -8.08
CA LEU A 424 -28.62 -32.51 -6.88
C LEU A 424 -29.52 -31.31 -7.18
N SER A 425 -30.64 -31.25 -6.50
CA SER A 425 -31.56 -30.12 -6.56
C SER A 425 -31.91 -29.66 -5.15
N TRP A 426 -32.50 -28.49 -5.02
CA TRP A 426 -32.91 -27.99 -3.73
C TRP A 426 -34.02 -26.95 -3.83
N ARG A 427 -34.73 -26.75 -2.73
CA ARG A 427 -35.82 -25.77 -2.59
C ARG A 427 -35.68 -24.99 -1.32
N PHE A 428 -36.24 -23.78 -1.30
CA PHE A 428 -36.33 -23.01 -0.08
C PHE A 428 -37.51 -23.47 0.79
N SER A 429 -37.35 -23.30 2.10
CA SER A 429 -38.43 -23.41 3.08
C SER A 429 -38.89 -22.01 3.52
N GLU A 430 -40.16 -21.88 3.88
CA GLU A 430 -40.74 -20.61 4.31
C GLU A 430 -40.30 -20.18 5.73
N SER A 431 -39.77 -21.10 6.53
CA SER A 431 -39.40 -20.84 7.93
C SER A 431 -37.94 -21.20 8.21
N THR A 432 -37.25 -20.34 8.96
CA THR A 432 -35.89 -20.55 9.47
C THR A 432 -35.88 -20.41 10.99
N SER A 433 -34.96 -21.11 11.66
CA SER A 433 -34.76 -20.97 13.12
C SER A 433 -33.90 -19.76 13.51
N LEU A 434 -33.27 -19.10 12.53
CA LEU A 434 -32.33 -18.01 12.75
C LEU A 434 -33.04 -16.68 13.06
N THR A 435 -32.55 -15.94 14.05
CA THR A 435 -33.22 -14.72 14.58
C THR A 435 -32.41 -13.42 14.42
N SER A 436 -31.20 -13.48 13.85
CA SER A 436 -30.32 -12.30 13.62
C SER A 436 -29.73 -12.35 12.21
N CYS A 437 -30.51 -11.89 11.23
CA CYS A 437 -30.24 -12.16 9.81
C CYS A 437 -29.83 -10.94 9.00
N ALA A 438 -30.07 -9.74 9.52
CA ALA A 438 -29.77 -8.50 8.82
C ALA A 438 -28.26 -8.26 8.73
N ASP A 439 -27.78 -7.99 7.53
CA ASP A 439 -26.45 -7.49 7.26
C ASP A 439 -26.35 -6.01 7.67
N ASN A 440 -25.48 -5.72 8.64
CA ASN A 440 -25.30 -4.42 9.25
C ASN A 440 -24.07 -3.66 8.73
N ARG A 441 -23.44 -4.11 7.63
CA ARG A 441 -22.23 -3.47 7.08
C ARG A 441 -22.39 -1.98 6.77
N ASP A 442 -23.55 -1.58 6.27
CA ASP A 442 -23.83 -0.18 5.92
C ASP A 442 -24.00 0.70 7.17
N PHE A 443 -24.60 0.16 8.23
CA PHE A 443 -24.66 0.84 9.52
C PHE A 443 -23.28 0.95 10.17
N GLY A 444 -22.47 -0.10 10.07
CA GLY A 444 -21.06 -0.09 10.50
C GLY A 444 -20.24 0.96 9.74
N LEU A 445 -20.45 1.08 8.42
CA LEU A 445 -19.83 2.13 7.59
C LEU A 445 -20.26 3.52 8.06
N ALA A 446 -21.57 3.77 8.20
CA ALA A 446 -22.09 5.06 8.64
C ALA A 446 -21.52 5.48 10.01
N PHE A 447 -21.43 4.53 10.94
CA PHE A 447 -20.81 4.73 12.25
C PHE A 447 -19.34 5.14 12.14
N ASN A 448 -18.54 4.43 11.34
CA ASN A 448 -17.12 4.72 11.19
C ASN A 448 -16.86 6.05 10.43
N VAL A 449 -17.68 6.36 9.43
CA VAL A 449 -17.64 7.66 8.74
C VAL A 449 -17.95 8.79 9.71
N LEU A 450 -19.00 8.65 10.53
CA LEU A 450 -19.35 9.64 11.55
C LEU A 450 -18.20 9.86 12.55
N VAL A 451 -17.60 8.79 13.05
CA VAL A 451 -16.50 8.84 14.01
C VAL A 451 -15.25 9.50 13.40
N THR A 452 -14.87 9.12 12.18
CA THR A 452 -13.74 9.77 11.47
C THR A 452 -13.99 11.25 11.21
N CYS A 453 -15.23 11.63 10.86
CA CYS A 453 -15.66 13.03 10.78
C CYS A 453 -15.53 13.75 12.12
N ILE A 454 -15.99 13.18 13.23
CA ILE A 454 -15.86 13.78 14.58
C ILE A 454 -14.38 14.00 14.93
N VAL A 455 -13.50 13.03 14.62
CA VAL A 455 -12.05 13.13 14.87
C VAL A 455 -11.41 14.27 14.07
N PHE A 456 -11.71 14.39 12.77
CA PHE A 456 -11.08 15.39 11.90
C PHE A 456 -11.68 16.79 12.06
N PHE A 457 -13.00 16.88 12.25
CA PHE A 457 -13.77 18.12 12.22
C PHE A 457 -13.85 18.78 13.59
N LEU A 458 -14.17 18.00 14.64
CA LEU A 458 -14.48 18.54 15.98
C LEU A 458 -13.29 18.40 16.94
N LEU A 459 -12.89 17.16 17.25
CA LEU A 459 -11.92 16.86 18.31
C LEU A 459 -10.49 17.27 17.94
N ARG A 460 -10.12 17.13 16.66
CA ARG A 460 -8.85 17.60 16.08
C ARG A 460 -7.62 17.26 16.94
N PRO A 461 -7.39 15.99 17.29
CA PRO A 461 -6.19 15.61 18.02
C PRO A 461 -4.93 15.84 17.15
N LYS A 462 -3.74 15.62 17.73
CA LYS A 462 -2.47 15.74 17.00
C LYS A 462 -2.50 14.93 15.69
N ALA A 463 -1.82 15.42 14.65
CA ALA A 463 -1.87 14.81 13.31
C ALA A 463 -1.52 13.31 13.31
N ILE A 464 -0.55 12.88 14.14
CA ILE A 464 -0.20 11.47 14.27
C ILE A 464 -1.34 10.61 14.85
N VAL A 465 -2.15 11.17 15.76
CA VAL A 465 -3.31 10.49 16.33
C VAL A 465 -4.41 10.34 15.27
N LYS A 466 -4.67 11.41 14.49
CA LYS A 466 -5.61 11.34 13.35
C LYS A 466 -5.22 10.26 12.34
N PHE A 467 -3.92 10.17 12.03
CA PHE A 467 -3.39 9.12 11.15
C PHE A 467 -3.67 7.73 11.70
N TRP A 468 -3.37 7.47 12.97
CA TRP A 468 -3.64 6.16 13.59
C TRP A 468 -5.14 5.85 13.71
N CYS A 469 -6.00 6.85 13.92
CA CYS A 469 -7.44 6.66 13.84
C CYS A 469 -7.85 6.16 12.45
N LEU A 470 -7.34 6.76 11.37
CA LEU A 470 -7.64 6.28 10.00
C LEU A 470 -7.14 4.85 9.78
N VAL A 471 -5.91 4.53 10.21
CA VAL A 471 -5.34 3.19 10.08
C VAL A 471 -6.19 2.15 10.80
N CYS A 472 -6.48 2.36 12.10
CA CYS A 472 -7.21 1.38 12.90
C CYS A 472 -8.68 1.27 12.46
N ILE A 473 -9.37 2.39 12.23
CA ILE A 473 -10.78 2.37 11.81
C ILE A 473 -10.89 1.75 10.42
N GLY A 474 -10.02 2.14 9.48
CA GLY A 474 -10.02 1.60 8.13
C GLY A 474 -9.78 0.09 8.11
N PHE A 475 -8.69 -0.38 8.76
CA PHE A 475 -8.35 -1.80 8.83
C PHE A 475 -9.51 -2.65 9.37
N TRP A 476 -10.01 -2.31 10.56
CA TRP A 476 -11.07 -3.09 11.18
C TRP A 476 -12.41 -2.98 10.46
N HIS A 477 -12.69 -1.85 9.79
CA HIS A 477 -13.87 -1.75 8.95
C HIS A 477 -13.81 -2.71 7.76
N ILE A 478 -12.65 -2.85 7.13
CA ILE A 478 -12.46 -3.77 6.00
C ILE A 478 -12.66 -5.21 6.46
N THR A 479 -11.91 -5.61 7.48
CA THR A 479 -11.91 -6.98 8.00
C THR A 479 -13.26 -7.44 8.54
N LEU A 480 -14.06 -6.54 9.11
CA LEU A 480 -15.33 -6.93 9.77
C LEU A 480 -16.59 -6.54 8.99
N PHE A 481 -16.51 -5.69 7.97
CA PHE A 481 -17.72 -5.20 7.31
C PHE A 481 -17.60 -5.14 5.79
N SER A 482 -16.65 -4.38 5.25
CA SER A 482 -16.68 -4.10 3.80
C SER A 482 -16.14 -5.26 2.96
N GLN A 483 -15.15 -6.01 3.46
CA GLN A 483 -14.54 -7.12 2.74
C GLN A 483 -13.85 -8.13 3.70
N PRO A 484 -14.63 -8.85 4.51
CA PRO A 484 -14.12 -9.84 5.47
C PRO A 484 -13.50 -11.05 4.79
N THR A 485 -12.48 -11.64 5.42
CA THR A 485 -11.87 -12.92 5.02
C THR A 485 -12.70 -14.08 5.57
N GLY A 486 -13.79 -14.39 4.87
CA GLY A 486 -14.70 -15.48 5.23
C GLY A 486 -15.73 -15.10 6.30
N PRO A 487 -16.85 -15.83 6.40
CA PRO A 487 -17.83 -15.60 7.45
C PRO A 487 -17.87 -16.76 8.48
N PRO A 488 -17.81 -16.48 9.80
CA PRO A 488 -17.37 -15.22 10.39
C PRO A 488 -15.87 -14.98 10.12
N PRO A 489 -15.41 -13.72 10.06
CA PRO A 489 -14.02 -13.40 9.78
C PRO A 489 -13.09 -13.96 10.86
N ALA A 490 -12.04 -14.66 10.41
CA ALA A 490 -10.97 -15.16 11.26
C ALA A 490 -10.19 -14.01 11.91
N LEU A 491 -10.43 -13.79 13.21
CA LEU A 491 -9.81 -12.68 13.93
C LEU A 491 -8.32 -12.90 14.19
N ASP A 492 -7.90 -14.15 14.30
CA ASP A 492 -6.50 -14.56 14.38
C ASP A 492 -5.72 -14.14 13.13
N ASP A 493 -6.20 -14.48 11.94
CA ASP A 493 -5.61 -14.04 10.66
C ASP A 493 -5.58 -12.51 10.54
N ALA A 494 -6.65 -11.86 11.01
CA ALA A 494 -6.71 -10.40 11.06
C ALA A 494 -5.62 -9.80 11.95
N PHE A 495 -5.41 -10.34 13.15
CA PHE A 495 -4.37 -9.86 14.06
C PHE A 495 -2.96 -10.19 13.56
N GLU A 496 -2.77 -11.32 12.86
CA GLU A 496 -1.53 -11.66 12.17
C GLU A 496 -1.14 -10.57 11.18
N THR A 497 -2.09 -10.13 10.36
CA THR A 497 -1.85 -9.09 9.34
C THR A 497 -1.75 -7.68 9.94
N PHE A 498 -2.50 -7.40 11.02
CA PHE A 498 -2.58 -6.07 11.61
C PHE A 498 -1.23 -5.56 12.11
N LEU A 499 -0.41 -6.40 12.76
CA LEU A 499 0.86 -5.98 13.34
C LEU A 499 1.89 -5.52 12.29
N PRO A 500 2.21 -6.29 11.24
CA PRO A 500 3.03 -5.82 10.11
C PRO A 500 2.43 -4.57 9.45
N LEU A 501 1.11 -4.51 9.30
CA LEU A 501 0.43 -3.35 8.72
C LEU A 501 0.64 -2.08 9.55
N LEU A 502 0.64 -2.15 10.88
CA LEU A 502 0.97 -1.01 11.75
C LEU A 502 2.42 -0.56 11.51
N PHE A 503 3.37 -1.49 11.38
CA PHE A 503 4.76 -1.15 11.08
C PHE A 503 4.91 -0.44 9.73
N ILE A 504 4.29 -0.96 8.68
CA ILE A 504 4.27 -0.33 7.35
C ILE A 504 3.61 1.05 7.41
N SER A 505 2.48 1.16 8.12
CA SER A 505 1.76 2.43 8.33
C SER A 505 2.63 3.48 9.01
N TYR A 506 3.46 3.09 9.99
CA TYR A 506 4.45 4.00 10.55
C TYR A 506 5.46 4.48 9.49
N GLY A 507 5.89 3.60 8.58
CA GLY A 507 6.66 3.97 7.39
C GLY A 507 5.96 5.03 6.54
N LEU A 508 4.67 4.82 6.21
CA LEU A 508 3.84 5.76 5.45
C LEU A 508 3.72 7.13 6.15
N TRP A 509 3.59 7.12 7.48
CA TRP A 509 3.63 8.35 8.28
C TRP A 509 4.95 9.10 8.09
N ARG A 510 6.08 8.38 8.18
CA ARG A 510 7.43 8.96 8.11
C ARG A 510 7.77 9.52 6.73
N VAL A 511 7.31 8.88 5.65
CA VAL A 511 7.66 9.28 4.28
C VAL A 511 6.65 10.21 3.63
N GLY A 512 5.40 10.28 4.10
CA GLY A 512 4.32 11.07 3.49
C GLY A 512 3.56 11.95 4.49
N PHE A 513 2.73 11.35 5.34
CA PHE A 513 1.73 12.08 6.13
C PHE A 513 2.32 13.13 7.07
N ARG A 514 3.51 12.90 7.66
CA ARG A 514 4.13 13.85 8.61
C ARG A 514 4.40 15.23 8.00
N TYR A 515 4.51 15.32 6.68
CA TYR A 515 4.81 16.56 5.97
C TYR A 515 3.54 17.29 5.53
N THR A 516 2.45 16.57 5.25
CA THR A 516 1.25 17.12 4.63
C THR A 516 0.14 17.34 5.66
N LEU A 517 -0.20 16.33 6.47
CA LEU A 517 -1.35 16.39 7.38
C LEU A 517 -1.24 17.51 8.44
N PRO A 518 -0.07 17.79 9.07
CA PRO A 518 0.06 18.91 10.00
C PRO A 518 -0.11 20.29 9.36
N ALA A 519 0.10 20.43 8.05
CA ALA A 519 -0.02 21.72 7.36
C ALA A 519 -1.46 22.23 7.32
N PHE A 520 -2.45 21.33 7.40
CA PHE A 520 -3.88 21.66 7.42
C PHE A 520 -4.43 21.94 8.84
N LYS A 521 -3.58 22.13 9.86
CA LYS A 521 -4.02 22.38 11.25
C LYS A 521 -4.98 23.58 11.38
N ASN A 522 -4.85 24.57 10.51
CA ASN A 522 -5.65 25.79 10.51
C ASN A 522 -6.86 25.72 9.55
N ALA A 523 -7.06 24.59 8.85
CA ALA A 523 -8.16 24.39 7.91
C ALA A 523 -8.82 23.01 8.17
N PRO A 524 -9.45 22.80 9.34
CA PRO A 524 -10.06 21.52 9.70
C PRO A 524 -11.20 21.08 8.78
N ILE A 525 -12.02 21.99 8.24
CA ILE A 525 -13.10 21.63 7.32
C ILE A 525 -12.49 21.07 6.04
N GLU A 526 -11.52 21.79 5.46
CA GLU A 526 -10.79 21.32 4.29
C GLU A 526 -10.04 20.02 4.56
N SER A 527 -9.34 19.92 5.69
CA SER A 527 -8.62 18.70 6.08
C SER A 527 -9.56 17.50 6.15
N SER A 528 -10.79 17.69 6.64
CA SER A 528 -11.78 16.62 6.74
C SER A 528 -12.21 16.15 5.36
N ILE A 529 -12.57 17.09 4.47
CA ILE A 529 -13.04 16.77 3.11
C ILE A 529 -11.92 16.12 2.28
N TRP A 530 -10.73 16.72 2.27
CA TRP A 530 -9.64 16.26 1.41
C TRP A 530 -9.02 14.93 1.83
N TYR A 531 -9.08 14.57 3.11
CA TYR A 531 -8.60 13.26 3.56
C TYR A 531 -9.71 12.21 3.59
N LEU A 532 -10.86 12.49 4.20
CA LEU A 532 -11.86 11.46 4.49
C LEU A 532 -12.59 10.95 3.26
N GLY A 533 -13.00 11.83 2.34
CA GLY A 533 -13.69 11.40 1.12
C GLY A 533 -12.86 10.41 0.30
N PRO A 534 -11.64 10.79 -0.12
CA PRO A 534 -10.76 9.88 -0.86
C PRO A 534 -10.33 8.65 -0.05
N PHE A 535 -10.16 8.78 1.27
CA PHE A 535 -9.87 7.66 2.16
C PHE A 535 -10.95 6.60 2.13
N TRP A 536 -12.22 6.98 2.30
CA TRP A 536 -13.34 6.04 2.26
C TRP A 536 -13.55 5.42 0.87
N VAL A 537 -13.27 6.16 -0.20
CA VAL A 537 -13.21 5.58 -1.56
C VAL A 537 -12.15 4.49 -1.65
N GLY A 538 -10.94 4.72 -1.12
CA GLY A 538 -9.87 3.72 -1.12
C GLY A 538 -10.16 2.51 -0.22
N VAL A 539 -10.74 2.73 0.97
CA VAL A 539 -11.14 1.67 1.92
C VAL A 539 -12.20 0.76 1.31
N LEU A 540 -13.15 1.34 0.58
CA LEU A 540 -14.26 0.66 -0.08
C LEU A 540 -13.94 0.39 -1.57
N SER A 541 -12.70 0.04 -1.91
CA SER A 541 -12.34 -0.19 -3.33
C SER A 541 -13.18 -1.30 -3.96
N ASN A 542 -13.60 -2.30 -3.19
CA ASN A 542 -14.50 -3.35 -3.66
C ASN A 542 -15.90 -2.87 -4.07
N LEU A 543 -16.36 -1.73 -3.54
CA LEU A 543 -17.66 -1.14 -3.88
C LEU A 543 -17.55 0.07 -4.82
N THR A 544 -16.34 0.61 -4.98
CA THR A 544 -16.10 1.85 -5.73
C THR A 544 -15.25 1.61 -6.98
N LEU A 545 -14.08 0.97 -6.86
CA LEU A 545 -13.15 0.77 -7.96
C LEU A 545 -13.44 -0.50 -8.75
N ASP A 546 -13.93 -1.57 -8.13
CA ASP A 546 -14.28 -2.83 -8.83
C ASP A 546 -15.47 -2.65 -9.79
N LYS A 547 -16.19 -1.53 -9.70
CA LYS A 547 -17.24 -1.15 -10.66
C LYS A 547 -16.68 -0.59 -11.97
N ILE A 548 -15.39 -0.26 -11.99
CA ILE A 548 -14.72 0.15 -13.21
C ILE A 548 -14.51 -1.12 -14.04
N PRO A 549 -14.93 -1.17 -15.32
CA PRO A 549 -14.89 -2.38 -16.14
C PRO A 549 -13.46 -2.74 -16.61
N ILE A 550 -12.51 -2.88 -15.67
CA ILE A 550 -11.10 -3.20 -15.91
C ILE A 550 -10.62 -4.11 -14.79
N ASP A 551 -10.46 -5.40 -15.08
CA ASP A 551 -9.89 -6.36 -14.13
C ASP A 551 -8.42 -6.63 -14.40
N ARG A 552 -8.06 -6.76 -15.69
CA ARG A 552 -6.69 -7.01 -16.12
C ARG A 552 -6.36 -6.08 -17.30
N LEU A 553 -5.14 -5.56 -17.30
CA LEU A 553 -4.62 -4.72 -18.39
C LEU A 553 -4.10 -5.59 -19.56
N VAL A 554 -4.88 -6.60 -19.96
CA VAL A 554 -4.59 -7.49 -21.09
C VAL A 554 -5.57 -7.19 -22.22
N ALA A 555 -5.09 -7.23 -23.46
CA ALA A 555 -5.88 -6.87 -24.64
C ALA A 555 -7.19 -7.69 -24.74
N SER A 556 -7.15 -8.98 -24.41
CA SER A 556 -8.31 -9.88 -24.43
C SER A 556 -9.44 -9.44 -23.51
N ASP A 557 -9.12 -8.85 -22.36
CA ASP A 557 -10.12 -8.49 -21.34
C ASP A 557 -10.70 -7.10 -21.59
N LEU A 558 -9.88 -6.19 -22.15
CA LEU A 558 -10.33 -4.86 -22.57
C LEU A 558 -11.34 -4.91 -23.73
N THR A 559 -11.25 -5.92 -24.59
CA THR A 559 -12.21 -6.10 -25.70
C THR A 559 -13.48 -6.82 -25.29
N LYS A 560 -13.45 -7.63 -24.21
CA LYS A 560 -14.62 -8.39 -23.73
C LYS A 560 -15.65 -7.52 -23.01
N ARG A 561 -15.23 -6.43 -22.36
CA ARG A 561 -16.11 -5.55 -21.57
C ARG A 561 -16.46 -4.26 -22.29
N SER A 562 -17.76 -4.02 -22.49
CA SER A 562 -18.25 -2.74 -22.99
C SER A 562 -17.85 -1.60 -22.04
N GLY A 563 -17.14 -0.60 -22.56
CA GLY A 563 -16.72 0.57 -21.78
C GLY A 563 -15.34 0.47 -21.10
N ALA A 564 -14.67 -0.69 -21.15
CA ALA A 564 -13.32 -0.87 -20.57
C ALA A 564 -12.28 0.07 -21.19
N ILE A 565 -12.27 0.19 -22.52
CA ILE A 565 -11.35 1.09 -23.25
C ILE A 565 -11.60 2.55 -22.85
N THR A 566 -12.87 2.97 -22.78
CA THR A 566 -13.23 4.34 -22.37
C THR A 566 -12.77 4.63 -20.94
N ALA A 567 -13.02 3.71 -20.01
CA ALA A 567 -12.57 3.82 -18.63
C ALA A 567 -11.04 3.92 -18.54
N LEU A 568 -10.31 3.09 -19.30
CA LEU A 568 -8.86 3.10 -19.33
C LEU A 568 -8.31 4.45 -19.82
N VAL A 569 -8.87 5.00 -20.91
CA VAL A 569 -8.48 6.32 -21.43
C VAL A 569 -8.71 7.42 -20.38
N ILE A 570 -9.85 7.42 -19.71
CA ILE A 570 -10.16 8.40 -18.64
C ILE A 570 -9.14 8.28 -17.52
N ILE A 571 -8.86 7.07 -17.03
CA ILE A 571 -7.89 6.82 -15.96
C ILE A 571 -6.50 7.30 -16.37
N VAL A 572 -6.03 6.97 -17.58
CA VAL A 572 -4.72 7.40 -18.09
C VAL A 572 -4.63 8.93 -18.16
N VAL A 573 -5.67 9.61 -18.65
CA VAL A 573 -5.70 11.07 -18.70
C VAL A 573 -5.64 11.67 -17.29
N VAL A 574 -6.48 11.19 -16.36
CA VAL A 574 -6.50 11.66 -14.97
C VAL A 574 -5.14 11.45 -14.33
N VAL A 575 -4.61 10.23 -14.33
CA VAL A 575 -3.30 9.89 -13.74
C VAL A 575 -2.19 10.75 -14.34
N THR A 576 -2.18 10.96 -15.66
CA THR A 576 -1.21 11.82 -16.34
C THR A 576 -1.26 13.26 -15.81
N VAL A 577 -2.46 13.83 -15.62
CA VAL A 577 -2.63 15.16 -15.04
C VAL A 577 -2.10 15.21 -13.60
N LEU A 578 -2.39 14.19 -12.77
CA LEU A 578 -1.91 14.12 -11.39
C LEU A 578 -0.37 14.04 -11.33
N VAL A 579 0.23 13.22 -12.21
CA VAL A 579 1.70 13.06 -12.32
C VAL A 579 2.35 14.37 -12.80
N ILE A 580 1.84 15.00 -13.84
CA ILE A 580 2.34 16.30 -14.33
C ILE A 580 2.28 17.34 -13.22
N ASN A 581 1.18 17.40 -12.46
CA ASN A 581 1.07 18.32 -11.34
C ASN A 581 2.11 18.01 -10.25
N GLN A 582 2.31 16.74 -9.85
CA GLN A 582 3.32 16.40 -8.85
C GLN A 582 4.75 16.70 -9.32
N VAL A 583 5.10 16.32 -10.55
CA VAL A 583 6.41 16.64 -11.16
C VAL A 583 6.65 18.15 -11.13
N ARG A 584 5.64 18.96 -11.48
CA ARG A 584 5.72 20.42 -11.42
C ARG A 584 6.02 20.93 -10.00
N VAL A 585 5.36 20.39 -8.98
CA VAL A 585 5.54 20.81 -7.58
C VAL A 585 6.93 20.38 -7.06
N PHE A 586 7.33 19.13 -7.25
CA PHE A 586 8.66 18.63 -6.85
C PHE A 586 9.81 19.35 -7.56
N ARG A 587 9.60 19.77 -8.82
CA ARG A 587 10.58 20.58 -9.56
C ARG A 587 10.76 21.95 -8.93
N LYS A 588 9.66 22.61 -8.52
CA LYS A 588 9.70 23.93 -7.88
C LYS A 588 10.43 23.92 -6.54
N THR A 589 10.44 22.81 -5.82
CA THR A 589 11.15 22.67 -4.53
C THR A 589 12.59 22.16 -4.66
N GLY A 590 13.00 21.70 -5.85
CA GLY A 590 14.34 21.16 -6.12
C GLY A 590 14.53 19.70 -5.67
N TRP A 591 13.45 19.01 -5.27
CA TRP A 591 13.46 17.62 -4.82
C TRP A 591 13.26 16.61 -5.96
N LEU A 592 12.78 17.03 -7.14
CA LEU A 592 12.46 16.13 -8.25
C LEU A 592 13.58 15.12 -8.60
N PRO A 593 14.87 15.52 -8.78
CA PRO A 593 15.91 14.55 -9.13
C PRO A 593 16.16 13.49 -8.05
N HIS A 594 15.93 13.83 -6.78
CA HIS A 594 16.15 12.90 -5.67
C HIS A 594 15.09 11.78 -5.66
N TYR A 595 13.81 12.16 -5.77
CA TYR A 595 12.73 11.18 -5.82
C TYR A 595 12.79 10.38 -7.13
N LEU A 596 12.96 11.05 -8.27
CA LEU A 596 13.05 10.39 -9.58
C LEU A 596 14.15 9.31 -9.60
N ALA A 597 15.32 9.56 -9.01
CA ALA A 597 16.38 8.57 -8.93
C ALA A 597 15.95 7.30 -8.15
N TRP A 598 15.24 7.44 -7.04
CA TRP A 598 14.73 6.30 -6.27
C TRP A 598 13.63 5.54 -7.00
N TYR A 599 12.73 6.22 -7.70
CA TYR A 599 11.71 5.55 -8.52
C TYR A 599 12.31 4.84 -9.73
N ILE A 600 13.36 5.39 -10.35
CA ILE A 600 14.11 4.68 -11.40
C ILE A 600 14.77 3.43 -10.81
N ALA A 601 15.42 3.54 -9.65
CA ALA A 601 16.03 2.38 -8.99
C ALA A 601 14.99 1.30 -8.64
N GLY A 602 13.85 1.69 -8.06
CA GLY A 602 12.74 0.78 -7.77
C GLY A 602 12.14 0.15 -9.03
N GLY A 603 12.00 0.92 -10.11
CA GLY A 603 11.54 0.42 -11.41
C GLY A 603 12.50 -0.58 -12.05
N LEU A 604 13.82 -0.37 -11.91
CA LEU A 604 14.82 -1.34 -12.35
C LEU A 604 14.76 -2.63 -11.52
N VAL A 605 14.54 -2.53 -10.20
CA VAL A 605 14.32 -3.72 -9.35
C VAL A 605 13.06 -4.46 -9.78
N ALA A 606 11.94 -3.76 -9.99
CA ALA A 606 10.70 -4.36 -10.46
C ALA A 606 10.87 -5.03 -11.83
N MET A 607 11.64 -4.42 -12.74
CA MET A 607 11.99 -5.02 -14.04
C MET A 607 12.78 -6.32 -13.86
N VAL A 608 13.77 -6.37 -12.97
CA VAL A 608 14.53 -7.61 -12.70
C VAL A 608 13.61 -8.69 -12.13
N LEU A 609 12.71 -8.33 -11.19
CA LEU A 609 11.74 -9.26 -10.63
C LEU A 609 10.76 -9.79 -11.68
N ALA A 610 10.31 -8.92 -12.60
CA ALA A 610 9.41 -9.29 -13.70
C ALA A 610 10.06 -10.21 -14.75
N LEU A 611 11.39 -10.31 -14.77
CA LEU A 611 12.14 -11.18 -15.68
C LEU A 611 12.49 -12.55 -15.08
N LEU A 612 12.04 -12.84 -13.85
CA LEU A 612 12.28 -14.14 -13.22
C LEU A 612 11.46 -15.24 -13.93
N PRO A 613 12.09 -16.35 -14.35
CA PRO A 613 11.41 -17.43 -15.06
C PRO A 613 10.40 -18.13 -14.15
N GLY A 614 9.25 -18.52 -14.71
CA GLY A 614 8.18 -19.23 -13.97
C GLY A 614 7.34 -18.36 -13.04
N LEU A 615 7.65 -17.07 -12.90
CA LEU A 615 6.89 -16.11 -12.11
C LEU A 615 6.37 -14.96 -12.97
N THR A 616 5.27 -14.38 -12.52
CA THR A 616 4.59 -13.25 -13.15
C THR A 616 4.53 -12.10 -12.16
N PHE A 617 4.81 -10.90 -12.65
CA PHE A 617 4.75 -9.69 -11.85
C PHE A 617 3.28 -9.25 -11.67
N ARG A 618 2.79 -9.29 -10.43
CA ARG A 618 1.46 -8.80 -10.06
C ARG A 618 1.58 -7.63 -9.09
N LEU A 619 1.23 -6.45 -9.58
CA LEU A 619 1.22 -5.25 -8.75
C LEU A 619 -0.12 -5.11 -8.05
N HIS A 620 -0.22 -5.62 -6.82
CA HIS A 620 -1.38 -5.43 -5.96
C HIS A 620 -1.58 -3.94 -5.60
N HIS A 621 -2.83 -3.50 -5.45
CA HIS A 621 -3.14 -2.10 -5.14
C HIS A 621 -2.60 -1.63 -3.79
N TRP A 622 -2.39 -2.55 -2.83
CA TRP A 622 -1.74 -2.19 -1.57
C TRP A 622 -0.28 -1.76 -1.77
N ILE A 623 0.44 -2.40 -2.71
CA ILE A 623 1.80 -2.03 -3.09
C ILE A 623 1.80 -0.66 -3.79
N ILE A 624 0.80 -0.39 -4.64
CA ILE A 624 0.62 0.92 -5.27
C ILE A 624 0.48 2.01 -4.19
N GLY A 625 -0.34 1.76 -3.17
CA GLY A 625 -0.50 2.64 -2.00
C GLY A 625 0.82 3.00 -1.34
N ILE A 626 1.68 2.00 -1.09
CA ILE A 626 3.00 2.19 -0.47
C ILE A 626 3.95 2.94 -1.40
N VAL A 627 4.08 2.50 -2.65
CA VAL A 627 5.06 3.02 -3.61
C VAL A 627 4.76 4.48 -3.98
N LEU A 628 3.48 4.86 -4.08
CA LEU A 628 3.09 6.24 -4.41
C LEU A 628 3.02 7.17 -3.19
N MET A 629 3.03 6.66 -1.95
CA MET A 629 2.94 7.52 -0.76
C MET A 629 4.06 8.58 -0.68
N PRO A 630 5.35 8.29 -0.95
CA PRO A 630 6.43 9.29 -0.86
C PRO A 630 6.29 10.48 -1.82
N VAL A 631 5.67 10.29 -3.00
CA VAL A 631 5.42 11.41 -3.95
C VAL A 631 4.26 12.30 -3.53
N THR A 632 3.68 12.09 -2.35
CA THR A 632 2.68 12.97 -1.75
C THR A 632 3.23 13.78 -0.57
N ALA A 633 4.53 13.68 -0.28
CA ALA A 633 5.19 14.27 0.89
C ALA A 633 5.35 15.80 0.87
N LEU A 634 4.56 16.50 0.06
CA LEU A 634 4.56 17.96 -0.06
C LEU A 634 3.21 18.50 0.40
N PRO A 635 3.16 19.50 1.30
CA PRO A 635 1.93 20.05 1.84
C PRO A 635 1.14 20.84 0.78
N THR A 636 0.38 20.11 -0.03
CA THR A 636 -0.53 20.64 -1.04
C THR A 636 -1.90 19.96 -0.90
N ARG A 637 -2.98 20.60 -1.37
CA ARG A 637 -4.32 20.00 -1.37
C ARG A 637 -4.38 18.68 -2.17
N PRO A 638 -3.81 18.60 -3.39
CA PRO A 638 -3.78 17.33 -4.12
C PRO A 638 -3.04 16.24 -3.34
N SER A 639 -1.93 16.56 -2.67
CA SER A 639 -1.24 15.58 -1.81
C SER A 639 -2.11 15.05 -0.68
N ALA A 640 -2.96 15.88 -0.06
CA ALA A 640 -3.91 15.42 0.97
C ALA A 640 -4.93 14.42 0.40
N VAL A 641 -5.49 14.73 -0.76
CA VAL A 641 -6.40 13.84 -1.51
C VAL A 641 -5.73 12.51 -1.83
N TYR A 642 -4.51 12.55 -2.38
CA TYR A 642 -3.77 11.35 -2.73
C TYR A 642 -3.41 10.53 -1.48
N GLN A 643 -3.02 11.17 -0.39
CA GLN A 643 -2.71 10.47 0.87
C GLN A 643 -3.92 9.74 1.44
N GLY A 644 -5.09 10.38 1.46
CA GLY A 644 -6.33 9.74 1.88
C GLY A 644 -6.60 8.49 1.04
N PHE A 645 -6.64 8.65 -0.28
CA PHE A 645 -6.91 7.56 -1.23
C PHE A 645 -5.89 6.41 -1.16
N LEU A 646 -4.58 6.73 -1.20
CA LEU A 646 -3.51 5.73 -1.16
C LEU A 646 -3.45 4.99 0.18
N LEU A 647 -3.77 5.66 1.29
CA LEU A 647 -3.90 4.99 2.59
C LEU A 647 -5.08 4.02 2.55
N GLY A 648 -6.23 4.45 2.02
CA GLY A 648 -7.39 3.57 1.85
C GLY A 648 -7.07 2.34 1.00
N LEU A 649 -6.41 2.51 -0.16
CA LEU A 649 -5.99 1.40 -1.01
C LEU A 649 -5.02 0.44 -0.34
N PHE A 650 -4.05 1.00 0.40
CA PHE A 650 -3.12 0.19 1.19
C PHE A 650 -3.85 -0.65 2.23
N LEU A 651 -4.75 -0.03 3.00
CA LEU A 651 -5.51 -0.73 4.03
C LEU A 651 -6.46 -1.78 3.41
N ASN A 652 -7.18 -1.45 2.34
CA ASN A 652 -8.08 -2.40 1.69
C ASN A 652 -7.32 -3.63 1.21
N GLY A 653 -6.26 -3.45 0.42
CA GLY A 653 -5.56 -4.61 -0.14
C GLY A 653 -4.89 -5.47 0.93
N ALA A 654 -4.28 -4.85 1.94
CA ALA A 654 -3.65 -5.59 3.03
C ALA A 654 -4.67 -6.27 3.97
N ALA A 655 -5.78 -5.61 4.32
CA ALA A 655 -6.76 -6.17 5.26
C ALA A 655 -7.68 -7.22 4.64
N ALA A 656 -8.00 -7.10 3.35
CA ALA A 656 -8.89 -8.04 2.65
C ALA A 656 -8.15 -9.26 2.06
N PHE A 657 -6.88 -9.09 1.66
CA PHE A 657 -6.13 -10.12 0.94
C PHE A 657 -4.77 -10.45 1.58
N GLY A 658 -4.44 -9.85 2.72
CA GLY A 658 -3.12 -10.00 3.33
C GLY A 658 -2.02 -9.23 2.58
N LEU A 659 -0.77 -9.42 3.01
CA LEU A 659 0.41 -8.81 2.39
C LEU A 659 0.97 -9.70 1.26
N ASP A 660 0.13 -9.96 0.26
CA ASP A 660 0.39 -10.90 -0.82
C ASP A 660 1.63 -10.58 -1.67
N SER A 661 2.30 -11.63 -2.15
CA SER A 661 3.53 -11.51 -2.93
C SER A 661 3.36 -10.68 -4.21
N ILE A 662 4.37 -9.88 -4.57
CA ILE A 662 4.44 -9.16 -5.86
C ILE A 662 4.74 -10.10 -7.05
N LEU A 663 5.17 -11.33 -6.74
CA LEU A 663 5.46 -12.39 -7.71
C LEU A 663 4.52 -13.57 -7.45
N GLN A 664 3.79 -13.97 -8.49
CA GLN A 664 2.85 -15.11 -8.45
C GLN A 664 3.10 -16.04 -9.64
N THR A 665 2.66 -17.28 -9.54
CA THR A 665 2.76 -18.21 -10.67
C THR A 665 1.69 -17.93 -11.72
N PRO A 666 1.92 -18.23 -13.02
CA PRO A 666 0.87 -18.13 -14.04
C PRO A 666 -0.39 -18.93 -13.71
N ALA A 667 -0.25 -20.03 -12.96
CA ALA A 667 -1.37 -20.86 -12.52
C ALA A 667 -2.24 -20.12 -11.48
N GLU A 668 -1.63 -19.48 -10.47
CA GLU A 668 -2.34 -18.66 -9.47
C GLU A 668 -3.10 -17.48 -10.10
N LEU A 669 -2.58 -16.90 -11.19
CA LEU A 669 -3.22 -15.79 -11.90
C LEU A 669 -4.40 -16.22 -12.78
N ARG A 670 -4.46 -17.47 -13.24
CA ARG A 670 -5.43 -17.88 -14.25
C ARG A 670 -6.84 -18.05 -13.67
N GLN A 671 -6.96 -18.32 -12.36
CA GLN A 671 -8.23 -18.60 -11.68
C GLN A 671 -9.00 -19.70 -12.43
N ASP A 672 -10.30 -19.51 -12.68
CA ASP A 672 -11.21 -20.41 -13.39
C ASP A 672 -11.29 -20.13 -14.91
N ALA A 673 -10.32 -19.41 -15.49
CA ALA A 673 -10.28 -19.16 -16.94
C ALA A 673 -9.74 -20.37 -17.72
N VAL A 674 -10.24 -20.56 -18.96
CA VAL A 674 -9.76 -21.58 -19.91
C VAL A 674 -8.24 -21.52 -20.11
N LEU A 675 -7.62 -22.68 -20.21
CA LEU A 675 -6.17 -22.93 -20.29
C LEU A 675 -5.60 -22.63 -21.68
N GLY A 676 -6.43 -22.73 -22.72
CA GLY A 676 -6.00 -22.80 -24.12
C GLY A 676 -5.29 -24.12 -24.43
N SER A 677 -5.70 -25.22 -23.79
CA SER A 677 -5.09 -26.54 -24.01
C SER A 677 -5.55 -27.15 -25.34
N ASP A 678 -4.92 -28.26 -25.73
CA ASP A 678 -5.47 -29.11 -26.78
C ASP A 678 -6.88 -29.56 -26.39
N LEU A 679 -7.75 -29.66 -27.40
CA LEU A 679 -9.14 -30.06 -27.23
C LEU A 679 -9.37 -31.41 -27.90
N PRO A 680 -10.06 -32.36 -27.23
CA PRO A 680 -10.44 -33.62 -27.84
C PRO A 680 -11.52 -33.40 -28.91
N THR A 681 -11.56 -34.28 -29.91
CA THR A 681 -12.53 -34.18 -31.01
C THR A 681 -13.48 -35.37 -30.99
N PHE A 682 -14.79 -35.09 -30.99
CA PHE A 682 -15.80 -36.13 -31.18
C PHE A 682 -15.75 -36.66 -32.61
N LEU A 683 -15.67 -37.98 -32.75
CA LEU A 683 -15.84 -38.66 -34.04
C LEU A 683 -17.32 -38.83 -34.35
N THR A 684 -18.16 -39.02 -33.34
CA THR A 684 -19.62 -38.95 -33.48
C THR A 684 -20.04 -37.52 -33.80
N ASN A 685 -20.76 -37.35 -34.90
CA ASN A 685 -21.22 -36.07 -35.40
C ASN A 685 -22.60 -36.16 -36.05
N SER A 686 -23.15 -35.02 -36.42
CA SER A 686 -24.48 -34.86 -37.02
C SER A 686 -24.71 -35.70 -38.30
N THR A 687 -23.64 -36.10 -39.00
CA THR A 687 -23.72 -36.88 -40.25
C THR A 687 -23.59 -38.39 -40.06
N ASN A 688 -22.99 -38.86 -38.97
CA ASN A 688 -22.74 -40.28 -38.75
C ASN A 688 -23.51 -40.88 -37.55
N TYR A 689 -24.15 -40.04 -36.73
CA TYR A 689 -25.05 -40.51 -35.69
C TYR A 689 -26.29 -41.16 -36.30
N ASN A 690 -26.45 -42.49 -36.13
CA ASN A 690 -27.54 -43.24 -36.73
C ASN A 690 -28.69 -43.44 -35.74
N SER A 691 -29.70 -42.59 -35.80
CA SER A 691 -30.89 -42.65 -34.94
C SER A 691 -31.76 -43.91 -35.12
N SER A 692 -31.50 -44.74 -36.14
CA SER A 692 -32.21 -46.02 -36.32
C SER A 692 -31.73 -47.13 -35.37
N VAL A 693 -30.53 -46.99 -34.80
CA VAL A 693 -30.01 -47.95 -33.81
C VAL A 693 -30.66 -47.64 -32.44
N PRO A 694 -31.20 -48.65 -31.72
CA PRO A 694 -31.81 -48.43 -30.41
C PRO A 694 -30.86 -47.73 -29.45
N PHE A 695 -31.36 -46.75 -28.70
CA PHE A 695 -30.57 -45.89 -27.80
C PHE A 695 -29.66 -46.69 -26.84
N ALA A 696 -30.16 -47.81 -26.30
CA ALA A 696 -29.39 -48.67 -25.41
C ALA A 696 -28.14 -49.32 -26.04
N ASN A 697 -28.09 -49.40 -27.37
CA ASN A 697 -26.97 -49.95 -28.14
C ASN A 697 -26.12 -48.86 -28.79
N GLN A 698 -26.41 -47.58 -28.54
CA GLN A 698 -25.64 -46.47 -29.06
C GLN A 698 -24.38 -46.24 -28.25
N THR A 699 -23.31 -45.83 -28.95
CA THR A 699 -22.06 -45.38 -28.33
C THR A 699 -21.61 -44.09 -28.99
N ILE A 700 -21.07 -43.18 -28.19
CA ILE A 700 -20.37 -42.00 -28.69
C ILE A 700 -18.88 -42.32 -28.77
N LEU A 701 -18.21 -41.78 -29.79
CA LEU A 701 -16.82 -42.03 -30.13
C LEU A 701 -16.05 -40.72 -30.22
N TRP A 702 -14.79 -40.73 -29.82
CA TRP A 702 -13.87 -39.60 -29.96
C TRP A 702 -12.48 -40.06 -30.41
N ASP A 703 -11.71 -39.11 -30.91
CA ASP A 703 -10.41 -39.37 -31.54
C ASP A 703 -9.34 -39.77 -30.50
N SER A 704 -8.26 -40.36 -30.98
CA SER A 704 -7.10 -40.75 -30.17
C SER A 704 -6.40 -39.56 -29.51
N LEU A 705 -5.72 -39.84 -28.39
CA LEU A 705 -5.01 -38.84 -27.59
C LEU A 705 -3.89 -38.15 -28.40
N PRO A 706 -3.78 -36.80 -28.35
CA PRO A 706 -2.59 -36.10 -28.83
C PRO A 706 -1.35 -36.48 -28.01
N SER A 707 -0.15 -36.21 -28.54
CA SER A 707 1.09 -36.35 -27.77
C SER A 707 1.01 -35.50 -26.49
N ASP A 708 1.46 -36.05 -25.36
CA ASP A 708 1.50 -35.42 -24.02
C ASP A 708 0.25 -35.60 -23.12
N TRP A 709 -0.80 -36.26 -23.62
CA TRP A 709 -2.00 -36.60 -22.85
C TRP A 709 -2.15 -38.12 -22.64
N ASP A 710 -2.71 -38.53 -21.51
CA ASP A 710 -2.82 -39.95 -21.13
C ASP A 710 -4.26 -40.41 -20.82
N GLY A 711 -5.24 -39.52 -20.87
CA GLY A 711 -6.65 -39.86 -20.69
C GLY A 711 -7.63 -38.78 -21.09
N PHE A 712 -8.91 -39.10 -20.91
CA PHE A 712 -10.06 -38.26 -21.17
C PHE A 712 -10.93 -38.14 -19.92
N LEU A 713 -11.64 -37.01 -19.83
CA LEU A 713 -12.76 -36.80 -18.94
C LEU A 713 -14.00 -36.49 -19.77
N LEU A 714 -15.14 -37.10 -19.40
CA LEU A 714 -16.43 -36.83 -20.01
C LEU A 714 -17.39 -36.29 -18.96
N LEU A 715 -17.90 -35.09 -19.22
CA LEU A 715 -19.11 -34.59 -18.58
C LEU A 715 -20.32 -35.02 -19.42
N VAL A 716 -21.30 -35.65 -18.78
CA VAL A 716 -22.64 -35.86 -19.33
C VAL A 716 -23.62 -35.13 -18.43
N ASP A 717 -24.39 -34.21 -19.00
CA ASP A 717 -25.37 -33.38 -18.30
C ASP A 717 -24.76 -32.60 -17.12
N ASP A 718 -23.58 -32.00 -17.36
CA ASP A 718 -22.77 -31.27 -16.37
C ASP A 718 -22.25 -32.13 -15.19
N VAL A 719 -22.28 -33.47 -15.31
CA VAL A 719 -21.77 -34.42 -14.30
C VAL A 719 -20.64 -35.24 -14.91
N GLU A 720 -19.52 -35.41 -14.18
CA GLU A 720 -18.43 -36.30 -14.59
C GLU A 720 -18.91 -37.74 -14.59
N ARG A 721 -18.96 -38.39 -15.76
CA ARG A 721 -19.39 -39.79 -15.92
C ARG A 721 -18.29 -40.75 -16.34
N TYR A 722 -17.17 -40.21 -16.79
CA TYR A 722 -16.06 -41.04 -17.24
C TYR A 722 -14.73 -40.33 -17.05
N ALA A 723 -13.74 -41.10 -16.58
CA ALA A 723 -12.33 -40.73 -16.49
C ALA A 723 -11.48 -41.94 -16.93
N GLY A 724 -10.65 -41.78 -17.97
CA GLY A 724 -9.75 -42.83 -18.44
C GLY A 724 -9.37 -42.75 -19.92
N ALA A 725 -8.75 -43.80 -20.45
CA ALA A 725 -8.15 -43.82 -21.79
C ALA A 725 -9.04 -44.43 -22.90
N ALA A 726 -10.30 -44.76 -22.62
CA ALA A 726 -11.22 -45.29 -23.62
C ALA A 726 -11.57 -44.21 -24.66
N LEU A 727 -11.90 -44.66 -25.87
CA LEU A 727 -12.28 -43.80 -26.99
C LEU A 727 -13.81 -43.80 -27.23
N ASN A 728 -14.56 -44.39 -26.31
CA ASN A 728 -16.00 -44.54 -26.44
C ASN A 728 -16.73 -44.47 -25.09
N PHE A 729 -18.02 -44.16 -25.17
CA PHE A 729 -18.94 -44.20 -24.04
C PHE A 729 -20.30 -44.74 -24.48
N SER A 730 -20.87 -45.65 -23.69
CA SER A 730 -22.18 -46.26 -23.97
C SER A 730 -23.32 -45.38 -23.45
N LEU A 731 -24.34 -45.18 -24.28
CA LEU A 731 -25.53 -44.40 -23.90
C LEU A 731 -26.57 -45.23 -23.11
N ALA A 732 -26.31 -46.51 -22.86
CA ALA A 732 -27.28 -47.43 -22.26
C ALA A 732 -27.84 -47.02 -20.90
N SER A 733 -27.09 -46.25 -20.12
CA SER A 733 -27.48 -45.77 -18.79
C SER A 733 -28.29 -44.46 -18.81
N LEU A 734 -28.40 -43.81 -19.97
CA LEU A 734 -29.05 -42.51 -20.12
C LEU A 734 -30.53 -42.65 -20.50
N ASN A 735 -31.33 -41.60 -20.26
CA ASN A 735 -32.76 -41.61 -20.55
C ASN A 735 -33.03 -41.05 -21.95
N ALA A 736 -33.35 -41.94 -22.90
CA ALA A 736 -33.64 -41.56 -24.29
C ALA A 736 -34.76 -40.51 -24.49
N SER A 737 -35.60 -40.27 -23.48
CA SER A 737 -36.67 -39.26 -23.54
C SER A 737 -36.20 -37.84 -23.23
N LEU A 738 -34.96 -37.66 -22.77
CA LEU A 738 -34.38 -36.38 -22.39
C LEU A 738 -33.23 -35.98 -23.32
N PRO A 739 -33.00 -34.68 -23.54
CA PRO A 739 -31.79 -34.22 -24.18
C PRO A 739 -30.57 -34.51 -23.29
N HIS A 740 -29.43 -34.81 -23.91
CA HIS A 740 -28.16 -35.04 -23.22
C HIS A 740 -27.05 -34.15 -23.75
N PHE A 741 -26.26 -33.59 -22.84
CA PHE A 741 -25.16 -32.68 -23.15
C PHE A 741 -23.82 -33.36 -22.86
N PHE A 742 -22.92 -33.37 -23.84
CA PHE A 742 -21.61 -34.05 -23.73
C PHE A 742 -20.48 -33.04 -23.87
N ARG A 743 -19.52 -33.06 -22.94
CA ARG A 743 -18.27 -32.29 -23.05
C ARG A 743 -17.09 -33.17 -22.72
N LEU A 744 -16.05 -33.09 -23.54
CA LEU A 744 -14.82 -33.85 -23.36
C LEU A 744 -13.67 -32.93 -22.96
N ALA A 745 -12.80 -33.40 -22.08
CA ALA A 745 -11.51 -32.79 -21.78
C ALA A 745 -10.41 -33.87 -21.82
N LEU A 746 -9.17 -33.42 -21.96
CA LEU A 746 -7.99 -34.29 -21.87
C LEU A 746 -7.41 -34.26 -20.45
N THR A 747 -6.74 -35.34 -20.03
CA THR A 747 -6.02 -35.43 -18.76
C THR A 747 -4.57 -35.83 -18.97
N SER A 748 -3.70 -35.35 -18.09
CA SER A 748 -2.29 -35.71 -18.07
C SER A 748 -1.83 -35.97 -16.62
N SER A 749 -1.27 -37.15 -16.37
CA SER A 749 -0.57 -37.47 -15.13
C SER A 749 0.87 -36.95 -15.08
N VAL A 750 1.38 -36.43 -16.21
CA VAL A 750 2.76 -35.93 -16.36
C VAL A 750 2.74 -34.43 -16.63
N GLY A 751 2.67 -33.62 -15.57
CA GLY A 751 2.71 -32.15 -15.69
C GLY A 751 2.10 -31.42 -14.49
N THR A 752 2.12 -30.09 -14.53
CA THR A 752 1.49 -29.22 -13.50
C THR A 752 -0.01 -28.99 -13.72
N VAL A 753 -0.58 -29.48 -14.82
CA VAL A 753 -2.00 -29.28 -15.20
C VAL A 753 -2.66 -30.65 -15.31
N GLY A 754 -3.43 -31.05 -14.29
CA GLY A 754 -4.06 -32.37 -14.23
C GLY A 754 -5.24 -32.57 -15.21
N THR A 755 -5.87 -31.47 -15.64
CA THR A 755 -7.07 -31.48 -16.51
C THR A 755 -6.98 -30.34 -17.52
N GLY A 756 -7.19 -30.64 -18.80
CA GLY A 756 -7.30 -29.67 -19.88
C GLY A 756 -8.67 -29.01 -19.95
N ASP A 757 -8.85 -28.15 -20.95
CA ASP A 757 -10.12 -27.48 -21.22
C ASP A 757 -11.18 -28.45 -21.73
N PHE A 758 -12.44 -28.18 -21.37
CA PHE A 758 -13.57 -28.89 -21.93
C PHE A 758 -13.92 -28.33 -23.30
N THR A 759 -14.38 -29.18 -24.21
CA THR A 759 -15.07 -28.74 -25.44
C THR A 759 -16.35 -27.98 -25.12
N ASN A 760 -16.90 -27.19 -26.05
CA ASN A 760 -18.32 -26.85 -25.99
C ASN A 760 -19.19 -28.11 -26.02
N ALA A 761 -20.46 -27.98 -25.61
CA ALA A 761 -21.37 -29.12 -25.51
C ALA A 761 -21.78 -29.63 -26.89
N ALA A 762 -21.63 -30.94 -27.11
CA ALA A 762 -22.40 -31.67 -28.11
C ALA A 762 -23.77 -32.03 -27.52
N VAL A 763 -24.83 -31.98 -28.32
CA VAL A 763 -26.21 -32.16 -27.82
C VAL A 763 -26.88 -33.30 -28.56
N LEU A 764 -27.40 -34.27 -27.81
CA LEU A 764 -28.28 -35.32 -28.34
C LEU A 764 -29.71 -35.06 -27.88
N PHE A 765 -30.62 -34.81 -28.82
CA PHE A 765 -32.03 -34.58 -28.52
C PHE A 765 -32.84 -35.88 -28.50
N PRO A 766 -34.00 -35.92 -27.79
CA PRO A 766 -34.88 -37.11 -27.73
C PRO A 766 -35.42 -37.56 -29.09
N ASN A 767 -35.49 -36.65 -30.06
CA ASN A 767 -35.89 -36.95 -31.44
C ASN A 767 -34.79 -37.69 -32.25
N GLY A 768 -33.64 -38.00 -31.63
CA GLY A 768 -32.50 -38.65 -32.26
C GLY A 768 -31.59 -37.72 -33.08
N SER A 769 -31.76 -36.39 -32.99
CA SER A 769 -30.86 -35.45 -33.66
C SER A 769 -29.63 -35.15 -32.80
N TRP A 770 -28.45 -35.25 -33.41
CA TRP A 770 -27.17 -34.87 -32.82
C TRP A 770 -26.75 -33.49 -33.34
N VAL A 771 -26.36 -32.60 -32.42
CA VAL A 771 -25.78 -31.29 -32.71
C VAL A 771 -24.31 -31.30 -32.30
N ASP A 772 -23.46 -30.97 -33.28
CA ASP A 772 -22.01 -30.94 -33.09
C ASP A 772 -21.59 -29.81 -32.15
N PRO A 773 -20.54 -30.01 -31.33
CA PRO A 773 -20.05 -28.96 -30.46
C PRO A 773 -19.49 -27.80 -31.27
N VAL A 774 -19.82 -26.57 -30.87
CA VAL A 774 -19.25 -25.37 -31.48
C VAL A 774 -17.73 -25.36 -31.25
N PRO A 775 -16.90 -24.91 -32.21
CA PRO A 775 -15.46 -24.84 -32.00
C PRO A 775 -15.08 -23.97 -30.79
N GLY A 776 -14.16 -24.44 -29.97
CA GLY A 776 -13.62 -23.70 -28.82
C GLY A 776 -13.73 -24.45 -27.50
N ALA A 777 -13.08 -23.87 -26.49
CA ALA A 777 -13.07 -24.34 -25.11
C ALA A 777 -14.24 -23.75 -24.32
N SER A 778 -14.74 -24.53 -23.37
CA SER A 778 -15.74 -24.14 -22.38
C SER A 778 -15.23 -24.40 -20.97
N PHE A 779 -15.73 -23.62 -20.01
CA PHE A 779 -15.51 -23.82 -18.58
C PHE A 779 -16.82 -24.08 -17.86
#